data_AF-A0AA41N4Y1-F1
#
_entry.id   AF-A0AA41N4Y1-F1
#
_cell.length_a   1.000
_cell.length_b   1.000
_cell.length_c   1.000
_cell.angle_alpha   90.00
_cell.angle_beta   90.00
_cell.angle_gamma   90.00
#
_symmetry.space_group_name_H-M   'P 1'
#
loop_
_entity.id
_entity.type
_entity.pdbx_description
1 polymer ?
#
loop_
_entity_poly.entity_id
_entity_poly.type
_entity_poly.pdbx_seq_one_letter_code
_entity_poly.pdbx_strand_id
1 'polypeptide(L)'
;MTTAAERKYINIRKRLDQLGYRQTLTVECLPLVEKLFSDLVHTTESLRQSKLSTVKAEKESANFDFVLEPYKLENARLSRENNELYLELMKQKEYSDQHIKELKTALKKCARETADLKFLNNQYVHKLRLLEKESKAKNEKIQQLQEKNLHAVVQTPGGKKRSIAFRRQRMQIDEPVPPSEVSCYPVPQPDDPYIADLLQVADNRIQELQQEVHQLQEKLAMMESGIKDYSKQIELREREIERLSGALDGGRSPDILSLENRNKTNEKLITHLNIQVDFLQQANKELEKHIQELMETKETVTTEVVNLSNKNEKLCQELTEIDQLAQQLERHKEEVLETADKELGEAKELSLCHKEKERLNDELLLKSDLETVVHQLEQEKQRLSKKLEGFAAIEKELTLEVERMRLEHGIKRRDRSPSRLDTFLKGIEEERDYYKKELEKLQHVIQRRSCSTNYCSREKISIFKTLEKGDNSEIHLITRERDELQRMLERFEKYMEDIQSNVKLLTAERDKLSVLYNKAQEELSALKQESTQSTVPNNLLSLMEKEKELAFSDLRRIMEEKEALREKLKNVQEMSVFGKTELEKTIEHLTCINHQLESEKYELQSKMLLMKETIESLENKSKFQAQQISQISHVTGDSAHQKTEMNSLRIVNEQLQRSLDDYQHRLSLKRGELESAQEQIKILEGKINELNLKMTSQDEEAHVMKKTIGVIDKEKDILQETVDEKTEKIADLQENLDNKEKAIAQMKITISECELSMNQLKEALTNRDREINSLRRQLDAVHKELDEVGRAREIAFKENRRLQDDLSTMARENQEQENQDLLDRFQLLHNRAEDWEVKAHQAEGESSSVRLELLSIDTERRHLRERVELLEKEIQEHVNAHHAYESQISSMAKAMARLEDELRHQENDKAAVLNDLSSVRELCIKLDSGKDVMTQQLNSKSLELERAVVELENVKSESELLKKQLSSERHTIKNLESLLATNRDKEFHTHLTSHEKDTEIQLLKEKLTLSESKVTSQSRENTMLRAKVTQLQTDYDTLKRQISTERYERERAIQEMRRLGLPTPPLSSTLKSPLQSPEHINV
;
A
#
# COMPACT_ATOMS: atom_id res chain seq x y z
N MET A 1 113.41 32.43 22.41
CA MET A 1 112.03 32.89 22.17
C MET A 1 111.62 32.48 20.77
N THR A 2 110.88 31.38 20.58
CA THR A 2 110.34 31.05 19.25
C THR A 2 109.19 31.99 18.92
N THR A 3 109.19 32.66 17.77
CA THR A 3 108.11 33.59 17.41
C THR A 3 106.78 32.85 17.18
N ALA A 4 105.66 33.58 17.26
CA ALA A 4 104.34 33.00 16.97
C ALA A 4 104.23 32.48 15.52
N ALA A 5 104.97 33.10 14.59
CA ALA A 5 105.07 32.67 13.19
C ALA A 5 105.72 31.28 13.06
N GLU A 6 106.81 30.99 13.78
CA GLU A 6 107.46 29.66 13.77
C GLU A 6 106.51 28.55 14.26
N ARG A 7 105.69 28.83 15.29
CA ARG A 7 104.72 27.86 15.80
C ARG A 7 103.61 27.56 14.79
N LYS A 8 103.09 28.59 14.10
CA LYS A 8 102.19 28.44 12.96
C LYS A 8 102.86 27.64 11.84
N TYR A 9 104.10 27.99 11.48
CA TYR A 9 104.88 27.34 10.42
C TYR A 9 105.00 25.83 10.66
N ILE A 10 105.44 25.42 11.86
CA ILE A 10 105.59 24.00 12.22
C ILE A 10 104.23 23.27 12.20
N ASN A 11 103.13 23.91 12.60
CA ASN A 11 101.80 23.30 12.60
C ASN A 11 101.26 23.10 11.17
N ILE A 12 101.24 24.17 10.37
CA ILE A 12 100.81 24.12 8.96
C ILE A 12 101.68 23.15 8.17
N ARG A 13 103.01 23.16 8.40
CA ARG A 13 103.93 22.23 7.77
C ARG A 13 103.60 20.77 8.09
N LYS A 14 103.32 20.44 9.36
CA LYS A 14 102.89 19.08 9.74
C LYS A 14 101.58 18.66 9.05
N ARG A 15 100.60 19.55 8.94
CA ARG A 15 99.32 19.28 8.24
C ARG A 15 99.53 19.06 6.73
N LEU A 16 100.47 19.78 6.12
CA LEU A 16 100.86 19.60 4.71
C LEU A 16 101.67 18.31 4.48
N ASP A 17 102.64 17.98 5.34
CA ASP A 17 103.39 16.72 5.27
C ASP A 17 102.49 15.49 5.44
N GLN A 18 101.47 15.57 6.32
CA GLN A 18 100.43 14.54 6.49
C GLN A 18 99.62 14.30 5.21
N LEU A 19 99.52 15.30 4.33
CA LEU A 19 98.85 15.21 3.03
C LEU A 19 99.84 15.05 1.86
N GLY A 20 101.11 14.82 2.13
CA GLY A 20 102.14 14.56 1.12
C GLY A 20 102.76 15.80 0.46
N TYR A 21 102.35 17.02 0.83
CA TYR A 21 102.87 18.28 0.27
C TYR A 21 104.23 18.63 0.88
N ARG A 22 105.28 17.98 0.37
CA ARG A 22 106.64 18.04 0.94
C ARG A 22 107.51 19.23 0.49
N GLN A 23 107.06 20.03 -0.48
CA GLN A 23 107.80 21.16 -1.07
C GLN A 23 108.20 22.22 -0.01
N THR A 24 109.35 22.88 -0.17
CA THR A 24 109.87 23.87 0.79
C THR A 24 108.99 25.11 0.87
N LEU A 25 108.46 25.43 2.06
CA LEU A 25 107.63 26.60 2.32
C LEU A 25 108.48 27.73 2.92
N THR A 26 108.38 28.95 2.40
CA THR A 26 108.96 30.15 3.02
C THR A 26 107.99 30.75 4.06
N VAL A 27 108.52 31.51 5.02
CA VAL A 27 107.70 32.10 6.11
C VAL A 27 106.72 33.14 5.59
N GLU A 28 107.07 33.86 4.52
CA GLU A 28 106.23 34.90 3.91
C GLU A 28 104.95 34.33 3.28
N CYS A 29 105.02 33.16 2.65
CA CYS A 29 103.86 32.50 2.03
C CYS A 29 102.91 31.85 3.06
N LEU A 30 103.30 31.79 4.34
CA LEU A 30 102.58 31.03 5.37
C LEU A 30 101.11 31.45 5.57
N PRO A 31 100.73 32.74 5.62
CA PRO A 31 99.34 33.13 5.87
C PRO A 31 98.41 32.76 4.70
N LEU A 32 98.90 32.84 3.47
CA LEU A 32 98.16 32.44 2.27
C LEU A 32 97.93 30.92 2.28
N VAL A 33 98.96 30.14 2.61
CA VAL A 33 98.85 28.67 2.68
C VAL A 33 97.99 28.22 3.87
N GLU A 34 98.03 28.91 5.02
CA GLU A 34 97.12 28.67 6.15
C GLU A 34 95.65 28.86 5.73
N LYS A 35 95.36 29.93 4.97
CA LYS A 35 94.02 30.24 4.48
C LYS A 35 93.57 29.25 3.41
N LEU A 36 94.33 29.08 2.33
CA LEU A 36 94.00 28.13 1.25
C LEU A 36 93.81 26.71 1.77
N PHE A 37 94.58 26.29 2.79
CA PHE A 37 94.39 24.99 3.39
C PHE A 37 93.10 24.89 4.23
N SER A 38 92.74 25.95 4.95
CA SER A 38 91.48 26.01 5.70
C SER A 38 90.27 26.03 4.76
N ASP A 39 90.35 26.80 3.67
CA ASP A 39 89.33 26.86 2.61
C ASP A 39 89.17 25.49 1.91
N LEU A 40 90.27 24.76 1.67
CA LEU A 40 90.25 23.40 1.11
C LEU A 40 89.62 22.37 2.06
N VAL A 41 89.91 22.45 3.36
CA VAL A 41 89.27 21.60 4.37
C VAL A 41 87.78 21.90 4.45
N HIS A 42 87.39 23.17 4.58
CA HIS A 42 85.97 23.56 4.63
C HIS A 42 85.21 23.16 3.37
N THR A 43 85.74 23.40 2.17
CA THR A 43 85.07 22.97 0.93
C THR A 43 84.96 21.44 0.81
N THR A 44 85.96 20.69 1.26
CA THR A 44 85.90 19.21 1.30
C THR A 44 84.86 18.70 2.31
N GLU A 45 84.79 19.32 3.49
CA GLU A 45 83.80 18.99 4.53
C GLU A 45 82.39 19.39 4.10
N SER A 46 82.19 20.57 3.53
CA SER A 46 80.91 21.02 2.96
C SER A 46 80.45 20.12 1.82
N LEU A 47 81.35 19.70 0.91
CA LEU A 47 81.02 18.75 -0.15
C LEU A 47 80.63 17.37 0.43
N ARG A 48 81.31 16.92 1.49
CA ARG A 48 80.96 15.68 2.20
C ARG A 48 79.59 15.79 2.89
N GLN A 49 79.29 16.91 3.54
CA GLN A 49 77.98 17.15 4.17
C GLN A 49 76.86 17.24 3.12
N SER A 50 77.08 17.96 2.01
CA SER A 50 76.16 18.04 0.87
C SER A 50 75.87 16.66 0.25
N LYS A 51 76.91 15.82 0.05
CA LYS A 51 76.76 14.44 -0.42
C LYS A 51 76.01 13.54 0.58
N LEU A 52 76.19 13.75 1.88
CA LEU A 52 75.42 13.03 2.90
C LEU A 52 73.95 13.52 2.97
N SER A 53 73.69 14.80 2.70
CA SER A 53 72.34 15.37 2.67
C SER A 53 71.55 14.94 1.43
N THR A 54 72.20 14.86 0.26
CA THR A 54 71.58 14.36 -0.98
C THR A 54 71.25 12.87 -0.87
N VAL A 55 72.17 12.02 -0.41
CA VAL A 55 71.91 10.59 -0.18
C VAL A 55 70.85 10.34 0.92
N LYS A 56 70.63 11.28 1.84
CA LYS A 56 69.48 11.25 2.74
C LYS A 56 68.18 11.61 2.02
N ALA A 57 68.14 12.75 1.34
CA ALA A 57 66.97 13.20 0.59
C ALA A 57 66.52 12.19 -0.50
N GLU A 58 67.45 11.52 -1.16
CA GLU A 58 67.18 10.43 -2.12
C GLU A 58 66.48 9.24 -1.45
N LYS A 59 66.94 8.83 -0.25
CA LYS A 59 66.32 7.74 0.53
C LYS A 59 64.98 8.14 1.12
N GLU A 60 64.85 9.38 1.58
CA GLU A 60 63.61 9.94 2.09
C GLU A 60 62.58 10.04 0.94
N SER A 61 62.97 10.51 -0.24
CA SER A 61 62.13 10.51 -1.46
C SER A 61 61.70 9.10 -1.87
N ALA A 62 62.63 8.13 -1.92
CA ALA A 62 62.28 6.74 -2.25
C ALA A 62 61.34 6.11 -1.21
N ASN A 63 61.48 6.47 0.07
CA ASN A 63 60.56 6.05 1.13
C ASN A 63 59.19 6.72 1.00
N PHE A 64 59.13 8.01 0.63
CA PHE A 64 57.86 8.67 0.31
C PHE A 64 57.18 8.06 -0.91
N ASP A 65 57.91 7.74 -1.98
CA ASP A 65 57.33 7.09 -3.15
C ASP A 65 56.78 5.69 -2.81
N PHE A 66 57.51 4.89 -2.02
CA PHE A 66 57.03 3.59 -1.54
C PHE A 66 55.77 3.71 -0.66
N VAL A 67 55.70 4.70 0.22
CA VAL A 67 54.52 4.97 1.06
C VAL A 67 53.35 5.49 0.22
N LEU A 68 53.59 6.28 -0.83
CA LEU A 68 52.57 6.85 -1.70
C LEU A 68 52.08 5.88 -2.79
N GLU A 69 52.88 4.89 -3.20
CA GLU A 69 52.54 3.97 -4.29
C GLU A 69 51.23 3.18 -4.07
N PRO A 70 50.93 2.63 -2.87
CA PRO A 70 49.61 2.06 -2.58
C PRO A 70 48.46 3.05 -2.77
N TYR A 71 48.63 4.31 -2.35
CA TYR A 71 47.60 5.35 -2.53
C TYR A 71 47.47 5.81 -3.99
N LYS A 72 48.56 5.84 -4.76
CA LYS A 72 48.54 6.09 -6.22
C LYS A 72 47.76 4.98 -6.94
N LEU A 73 48.00 3.72 -6.58
CA LEU A 73 47.30 2.55 -7.13
C LEU A 73 45.81 2.52 -6.74
N GLU A 74 45.48 2.79 -5.48
CA GLU A 74 44.09 2.81 -5.01
C GLU A 74 43.32 4.01 -5.58
N ASN A 75 43.94 5.18 -5.69
CA ASN A 75 43.34 6.32 -6.41
C ASN A 75 43.12 5.99 -7.90
N ALA A 76 44.04 5.27 -8.56
CA ALA A 76 43.85 4.76 -9.92
C ALA A 76 42.84 3.60 -10.04
N ARG A 77 42.48 2.94 -8.93
CA ARG A 77 41.37 1.97 -8.85
C ARG A 77 40.03 2.70 -8.70
N LEU A 78 39.92 3.55 -7.67
CA LEU A 78 38.77 4.39 -7.38
C LEU A 78 38.42 5.31 -8.55
N SER A 79 39.41 5.89 -9.25
CA SER A 79 39.17 6.70 -10.44
C SER A 79 38.58 5.90 -11.61
N ARG A 80 38.88 4.60 -11.74
CA ARG A 80 38.25 3.75 -12.76
C ARG A 80 36.84 3.35 -12.34
N GLU A 81 36.68 2.86 -11.12
CA GLU A 81 35.38 2.53 -10.53
C GLU A 81 34.40 3.73 -10.58
N ASN A 82 34.87 4.94 -10.26
CA ASN A 82 34.10 6.17 -10.34
C ASN A 82 33.70 6.53 -11.78
N ASN A 83 34.59 6.38 -12.77
CA ASN A 83 34.27 6.57 -14.18
C ASN A 83 33.29 5.50 -14.71
N GLU A 84 33.45 4.25 -14.29
CA GLU A 84 32.55 3.13 -14.65
C GLU A 84 31.14 3.34 -14.04
N LEU A 85 31.07 3.77 -12.77
CA LEU A 85 29.81 4.16 -12.11
C LEU A 85 29.17 5.40 -12.75
N TYR A 86 29.95 6.41 -13.19
CA TYR A 86 29.40 7.54 -13.95
C TYR A 86 28.86 7.12 -15.32
N LEU A 87 29.55 6.22 -16.03
CA LEU A 87 29.08 5.67 -17.30
C LEU A 87 27.82 4.82 -17.14
N GLU A 88 27.73 4.03 -16.08
CA GLU A 88 26.52 3.25 -15.79
C GLU A 88 25.37 4.14 -15.32
N LEU A 89 25.61 5.13 -14.47
CA LEU A 89 24.61 6.13 -14.09
C LEU A 89 24.07 6.90 -15.31
N MET A 90 24.94 7.22 -16.28
CA MET A 90 24.52 7.83 -17.54
C MET A 90 23.68 6.87 -18.39
N LYS A 91 24.06 5.59 -18.53
CA LYS A 91 23.24 4.57 -19.22
C LYS A 91 21.88 4.35 -18.55
N GLN A 92 21.85 4.22 -17.23
CA GLN A 92 20.61 4.07 -16.46
C GLN A 92 19.72 5.31 -16.57
N LYS A 93 20.32 6.51 -16.60
CA LYS A 93 19.60 7.74 -16.89
C LYS A 93 19.07 7.78 -18.32
N GLU A 94 19.85 7.41 -19.33
CA GLU A 94 19.42 7.37 -20.73
C GLU A 94 18.29 6.35 -20.95
N TYR A 95 18.40 5.17 -20.34
CA TYR A 95 17.33 4.16 -20.31
C TYR A 95 16.09 4.68 -19.59
N SER A 96 16.24 5.34 -18.44
CA SER A 96 15.13 5.95 -17.71
C SER A 96 14.49 7.11 -18.49
N ASP A 97 15.25 7.98 -19.13
CA ASP A 97 14.74 9.10 -19.94
C ASP A 97 14.07 8.58 -21.22
N GLN A 98 14.60 7.52 -21.83
CA GLN A 98 13.96 6.83 -22.97
C GLN A 98 12.69 6.09 -22.55
N HIS A 99 12.68 5.39 -21.41
CA HIS A 99 11.48 4.74 -20.88
C HIS A 99 10.43 5.76 -20.40
N ILE A 100 10.85 6.89 -19.82
CA ILE A 100 9.98 8.02 -19.49
C ILE A 100 9.46 8.68 -20.76
N LYS A 101 10.24 8.73 -21.85
CA LYS A 101 9.81 9.23 -23.17
C LYS A 101 8.84 8.26 -23.84
N GLU A 102 9.07 6.96 -23.72
CA GLU A 102 8.19 5.87 -24.16
C GLU A 102 6.88 5.87 -23.38
N LEU A 103 6.91 5.88 -22.04
CA LEU A 103 5.75 6.05 -21.17
C LEU A 103 5.07 7.40 -21.39
N LYS A 104 5.79 8.47 -21.72
CA LYS A 104 5.18 9.73 -22.16
C LYS A 104 4.48 9.54 -23.50
N THR A 105 5.06 8.86 -24.50
CA THR A 105 4.41 8.60 -25.81
C THR A 105 3.30 7.57 -25.75
N ALA A 106 3.40 6.58 -24.88
CA ALA A 106 2.34 5.69 -24.46
C ALA A 106 1.27 6.59 -23.85
N LEU A 107 1.54 7.38 -22.82
CA LEU A 107 0.58 8.38 -22.33
C LEU A 107 0.05 9.32 -23.44
N LYS A 108 0.79 9.70 -24.51
CA LYS A 108 0.22 10.47 -25.65
C LYS A 108 -0.75 9.62 -26.52
N LYS A 109 -0.44 8.34 -26.75
CA LYS A 109 -1.20 7.33 -27.52
C LYS A 109 -2.05 6.39 -26.64
N CYS A 110 -2.13 6.78 -25.39
CA CYS A 110 -3.09 6.56 -24.33
C CYS A 110 -3.62 7.97 -23.99
N ALA A 111 -3.57 8.92 -24.94
CA ALA A 111 -4.28 10.17 -24.85
C ALA A 111 -4.88 10.81 -26.16
N ARG A 112 -4.98 10.11 -27.32
CA ARG A 112 -5.78 10.42 -28.56
C ARG A 112 -7.15 9.75 -28.99
N GLU A 113 -7.62 8.53 -28.63
CA GLU A 113 -9.03 7.99 -28.85
C GLU A 113 -10.13 7.96 -27.70
N THR A 114 -9.96 7.59 -26.41
CA THR A 114 -10.81 7.92 -25.20
C THR A 114 -11.67 9.15 -25.13
N ALA A 115 -11.36 10.27 -25.75
CA ALA A 115 -12.32 11.37 -25.85
C ALA A 115 -12.89 11.53 -27.26
N ASP A 116 -12.46 10.72 -28.24
CA ASP A 116 -13.40 10.12 -29.19
C ASP A 116 -14.34 9.15 -28.47
N LEU A 117 -13.95 8.51 -27.35
CA LEU A 117 -14.82 7.63 -26.54
C LEU A 117 -15.73 8.39 -25.55
N LYS A 118 -15.25 9.45 -24.86
CA LYS A 118 -16.09 10.41 -24.12
C LYS A 118 -17.06 11.09 -25.10
N PHE A 119 -16.64 11.39 -26.32
CA PHE A 119 -17.49 11.89 -27.42
C PHE A 119 -18.51 10.84 -27.90
N LEU A 120 -18.08 9.61 -28.21
CA LEU A 120 -18.92 8.52 -28.68
C LEU A 120 -19.93 8.06 -27.61
N ASN A 121 -19.53 8.05 -26.34
CA ASN A 121 -20.42 7.79 -25.20
C ASN A 121 -21.46 8.91 -25.07
N ASN A 122 -21.08 10.19 -25.16
CA ASN A 122 -22.06 11.29 -25.24
C ASN A 122 -23.02 11.14 -26.43
N GLN A 123 -22.54 10.70 -27.59
CA GLN A 123 -23.38 10.41 -28.76
C GLN A 123 -24.35 9.24 -28.50
N TYR A 124 -23.90 8.15 -27.87
CA TYR A 124 -24.77 7.04 -27.48
C TYR A 124 -25.79 7.43 -26.39
N VAL A 125 -25.41 8.22 -25.39
CA VAL A 125 -26.33 8.77 -24.37
C VAL A 125 -27.40 9.64 -25.02
N HIS A 126 -27.05 10.46 -26.01
CA HIS A 126 -28.04 11.22 -26.79
C HIS A 126 -28.97 10.29 -27.59
N LYS A 127 -28.43 9.25 -28.23
CA LYS A 127 -29.22 8.25 -28.98
C LYS A 127 -30.17 7.45 -28.08
N LEU A 128 -29.73 7.07 -26.87
CA LEU A 128 -30.56 6.41 -25.87
C LEU A 128 -31.73 7.29 -25.43
N ARG A 129 -31.48 8.57 -25.10
CA ARG A 129 -32.54 9.54 -24.75
C ARG A 129 -33.59 9.72 -25.85
N LEU A 130 -33.19 9.66 -27.13
CA LEU A 130 -34.12 9.67 -28.26
C LEU A 130 -34.98 8.39 -28.31
N LEU A 131 -34.36 7.21 -28.16
CA LEU A 131 -35.06 5.92 -28.16
C LEU A 131 -35.99 5.75 -26.94
N GLU A 132 -35.60 6.23 -25.76
CA GLU A 132 -36.47 6.29 -24.58
C GLU A 132 -37.71 7.15 -24.83
N LYS A 133 -37.54 8.32 -25.47
CA LYS A 133 -38.64 9.22 -25.81
C LYS A 133 -39.59 8.57 -26.83
N GLU A 134 -39.04 7.86 -27.82
CA GLU A 134 -39.82 7.08 -28.78
C GLU A 134 -40.56 5.91 -28.11
N SER A 135 -39.91 5.20 -27.18
CA SER A 135 -40.52 4.10 -26.42
C SER A 135 -41.63 4.58 -25.49
N LYS A 136 -41.48 5.75 -24.85
CA LYS A 136 -42.53 6.38 -24.03
C LYS A 136 -43.74 6.73 -24.91
N ALA A 137 -43.52 7.39 -26.04
CA ALA A 137 -44.58 7.70 -27.01
C ALA A 137 -45.28 6.43 -27.56
N LYS A 138 -44.56 5.33 -27.78
CA LYS A 138 -45.13 4.03 -28.16
C LYS A 138 -45.99 3.42 -27.04
N ASN A 139 -45.54 3.46 -25.78
CA ASN A 139 -46.31 2.98 -24.64
C ASN A 139 -47.57 3.81 -24.40
N GLU A 140 -47.48 5.15 -24.44
CA GLU A 140 -48.62 6.06 -24.41
C GLU A 140 -49.61 5.74 -25.54
N LYS A 141 -49.11 5.43 -26.74
CA LYS A 141 -49.97 5.05 -27.88
C LYS A 141 -50.67 3.70 -27.67
N ILE A 142 -49.98 2.72 -27.11
CA ILE A 142 -50.57 1.42 -26.73
C ILE A 142 -51.65 1.62 -25.67
N GLN A 143 -51.40 2.44 -24.65
CA GLN A 143 -52.38 2.75 -23.62
C GLN A 143 -53.63 3.43 -24.20
N GLN A 144 -53.48 4.46 -25.04
CA GLN A 144 -54.61 5.10 -25.77
C GLN A 144 -55.42 4.10 -26.61
N LEU A 145 -54.77 3.08 -27.20
CA LEU A 145 -55.44 2.04 -27.98
C LEU A 145 -56.18 1.05 -27.08
N GLN A 146 -55.61 0.66 -25.94
CA GLN A 146 -56.25 -0.19 -24.94
C GLN A 146 -57.47 0.50 -24.30
N GLU A 147 -57.35 1.78 -23.93
CA GLU A 147 -58.47 2.60 -23.43
C GLU A 147 -59.61 2.69 -24.45
N LYS A 148 -59.30 2.88 -25.75
CA LYS A 148 -60.32 2.85 -26.81
C LYS A 148 -60.94 1.47 -27.01
N ASN A 149 -60.18 0.39 -26.82
CA ASN A 149 -60.69 -0.98 -26.88
C ASN A 149 -61.67 -1.28 -25.72
N LEU A 150 -61.34 -0.81 -24.50
CA LEU A 150 -62.19 -0.92 -23.30
C LEU A 150 -63.55 -0.23 -23.44
N HIS A 151 -63.69 0.75 -24.33
CA HIS A 151 -64.94 1.47 -24.61
C HIS A 151 -65.72 0.92 -25.83
N ALA A 152 -65.25 -0.16 -26.48
CA ALA A 152 -65.87 -0.72 -27.69
C ALA A 152 -67.14 -1.54 -27.38
N VAL A 153 -68.29 -0.87 -27.26
CA VAL A 153 -69.59 -1.53 -27.02
C VAL A 153 -70.18 -2.09 -28.33
N VAL A 154 -70.08 -3.40 -28.52
CA VAL A 154 -70.78 -4.11 -29.60
C VAL A 154 -72.29 -4.16 -29.29
N GLN A 155 -73.10 -3.47 -30.09
CA GLN A 155 -74.57 -3.62 -30.05
C GLN A 155 -75.00 -4.84 -30.87
N THR A 156 -75.51 -5.87 -30.20
CA THR A 156 -76.31 -6.92 -30.86
C THR A 156 -77.79 -6.52 -30.92
N PRO A 157 -78.56 -6.85 -31.97
CA PRO A 157 -79.99 -6.55 -32.07
C PRO A 157 -80.86 -7.35 -31.08
N GLY A 158 -80.81 -7.02 -29.78
CA GLY A 158 -81.33 -7.87 -28.70
C GLY A 158 -81.80 -7.17 -27.41
N GLY A 159 -81.93 -5.85 -27.42
CA GLY A 159 -82.74 -5.09 -26.43
C GLY A 159 -82.34 -5.09 -24.95
N LYS A 160 -81.35 -5.87 -24.50
CA LYS A 160 -80.94 -5.95 -23.08
C LYS A 160 -79.44 -5.70 -22.89
N LYS A 161 -79.11 -4.53 -22.36
CA LYS A 161 -77.74 -4.18 -21.94
C LYS A 161 -77.31 -5.09 -20.77
N ARG A 162 -76.28 -5.91 -20.97
CA ARG A 162 -75.48 -6.51 -19.89
C ARG A 162 -74.05 -6.00 -20.01
N SER A 163 -73.48 -5.52 -18.91
CA SER A 163 -72.03 -5.31 -18.83
C SER A 163 -71.36 -6.68 -18.76
N ILE A 164 -70.41 -6.93 -19.66
CA ILE A 164 -69.56 -8.13 -19.64
C ILE A 164 -68.24 -7.71 -18.99
N ALA A 165 -67.96 -8.21 -17.79
CA ALA A 165 -66.67 -8.00 -17.16
C ALA A 165 -65.59 -8.75 -17.96
N PHE A 166 -64.55 -8.03 -18.41
CA PHE A 166 -63.44 -8.57 -19.19
C PHE A 166 -62.61 -9.56 -18.35
N ARG A 167 -63.01 -10.83 -18.33
CA ARG A 167 -62.24 -11.93 -17.76
C ARG A 167 -61.03 -12.18 -18.66
N ARG A 168 -59.82 -11.83 -18.21
CA ARG A 168 -58.59 -12.21 -18.92
C ARG A 168 -58.54 -13.72 -19.04
N GLN A 169 -58.54 -14.23 -20.27
CA GLN A 169 -58.49 -15.66 -20.56
C GLN A 169 -57.11 -16.21 -20.17
N ARG A 170 -56.99 -16.77 -18.96
CA ARG A 170 -55.89 -17.67 -18.64
C ARG A 170 -56.14 -18.99 -19.35
N MET A 171 -55.20 -19.38 -20.21
CA MET A 171 -55.19 -20.69 -20.83
C MET A 171 -54.53 -21.66 -19.86
N GLN A 172 -55.29 -22.61 -19.32
CA GLN A 172 -54.75 -23.81 -18.72
C GLN A 172 -54.73 -24.88 -19.80
N ILE A 173 -53.61 -25.61 -19.89
CA ILE A 173 -53.45 -26.74 -20.82
C ILE A 173 -53.37 -27.98 -19.95
N ASP A 174 -54.53 -28.60 -19.74
CA ASP A 174 -54.66 -29.89 -19.11
C ASP A 174 -55.11 -30.87 -20.22
N GLU A 175 -54.44 -32.02 -20.33
CA GLU A 175 -54.66 -33.12 -21.29
C GLU A 175 -54.17 -32.90 -22.76
N PRO A 176 -53.40 -33.85 -23.36
CA PRO A 176 -52.99 -33.82 -24.76
C PRO A 176 -54.06 -34.38 -25.72
N VAL A 177 -54.07 -33.90 -26.96
CA VAL A 177 -55.11 -34.21 -27.97
C VAL A 177 -54.99 -35.65 -28.51
N PRO A 178 -56.10 -36.39 -28.73
CA PRO A 178 -56.07 -37.73 -29.32
C PRO A 178 -55.60 -37.77 -30.79
N PRO A 179 -55.03 -38.90 -31.26
CA PRO A 179 -54.66 -39.07 -32.68
C PRO A 179 -55.91 -39.17 -33.57
N SER A 180 -55.78 -38.72 -34.83
CA SER A 180 -56.86 -38.77 -35.83
C SER A 180 -56.44 -39.59 -37.05
N GLU A 181 -57.13 -40.69 -37.30
CA GLU A 181 -56.94 -41.54 -38.47
C GLU A 181 -57.77 -41.03 -39.67
N VAL A 182 -57.14 -40.31 -40.61
CA VAL A 182 -57.70 -40.11 -41.96
C VAL A 182 -56.58 -40.11 -43.00
N SER A 183 -56.61 -41.06 -43.94
CA SER A 183 -55.70 -41.05 -45.10
C SER A 183 -56.20 -40.11 -46.20
N CYS A 184 -55.32 -39.48 -46.97
CA CYS A 184 -55.69 -38.86 -48.23
C CYS A 184 -54.60 -38.98 -49.30
N TYR A 185 -55.02 -38.99 -50.58
CA TYR A 185 -54.16 -39.09 -51.77
C TYR A 185 -53.75 -37.67 -52.28
N PRO A 186 -52.77 -37.55 -53.19
CA PRO A 186 -51.99 -36.31 -53.34
C PRO A 186 -52.62 -35.24 -54.24
N VAL A 187 -52.23 -33.99 -53.98
CA VAL A 187 -52.41 -32.82 -54.86
C VAL A 187 -51.06 -32.08 -54.93
N PRO A 188 -50.55 -31.69 -56.11
CA PRO A 188 -49.23 -31.05 -56.24
C PRO A 188 -49.24 -29.56 -55.85
N GLN A 189 -48.08 -29.06 -55.41
CA GLN A 189 -47.77 -27.64 -55.25
C GLN A 189 -46.38 -27.31 -55.84
N PRO A 190 -46.08 -26.04 -56.17
CA PRO A 190 -45.07 -25.67 -57.16
C PRO A 190 -43.68 -25.38 -56.57
N ASP A 191 -42.72 -25.08 -57.46
CA ASP A 191 -41.29 -24.91 -57.18
C ASP A 191 -40.97 -23.86 -56.10
N ASP A 192 -40.18 -24.27 -55.10
CA ASP A 192 -39.63 -23.40 -54.05
C ASP A 192 -38.22 -22.89 -54.47
N PRO A 193 -37.93 -21.57 -54.50
CA PRO A 193 -36.64 -21.02 -54.93
C PRO A 193 -35.40 -21.37 -54.08
N TYR A 194 -35.49 -22.28 -53.10
CA TYR A 194 -34.41 -22.59 -52.15
C TYR A 194 -33.84 -24.02 -52.26
N ILE A 195 -33.68 -24.53 -53.49
CA ILE A 195 -32.91 -25.76 -53.76
C ILE A 195 -31.52 -25.37 -54.28
N ALA A 196 -30.55 -25.28 -53.38
CA ALA A 196 -29.13 -25.12 -53.75
C ALA A 196 -28.57 -26.43 -54.33
N ASP A 197 -27.69 -26.35 -55.34
CA ASP A 197 -27.05 -27.54 -55.92
C ASP A 197 -26.06 -28.15 -54.92
N LEU A 198 -26.44 -29.30 -54.36
CA LEU A 198 -25.67 -30.01 -53.33
C LEU A 198 -24.27 -30.39 -53.77
N LEU A 199 -24.01 -30.60 -55.07
CA LEU A 199 -22.68 -30.95 -55.57
C LEU A 199 -21.70 -29.79 -55.42
N GLN A 200 -22.12 -28.56 -55.80
CA GLN A 200 -21.26 -27.40 -55.67
C GLN A 200 -21.01 -27.01 -54.19
N VAL A 201 -21.98 -27.28 -53.31
CA VAL A 201 -21.81 -27.13 -51.86
C VAL A 201 -20.82 -28.18 -51.33
N ALA A 202 -20.88 -29.43 -51.80
CA ALA A 202 -19.97 -30.50 -51.40
C ALA A 202 -18.51 -30.25 -51.86
N ASP A 203 -18.30 -29.87 -53.13
CA ASP A 203 -16.95 -29.60 -53.65
C ASP A 203 -16.29 -28.40 -52.95
N ASN A 204 -17.04 -27.33 -52.69
CA ASN A 204 -16.56 -26.20 -51.88
C ASN A 204 -16.20 -26.67 -50.45
N ARG A 205 -17.04 -27.50 -49.82
CA ARG A 205 -16.75 -28.02 -48.48
C ARG A 205 -15.55 -28.96 -48.45
N ILE A 206 -15.27 -29.69 -49.54
CA ILE A 206 -14.05 -30.49 -49.69
C ILE A 206 -12.81 -29.59 -49.79
N GLN A 207 -12.86 -28.47 -50.54
CA GLN A 207 -11.76 -27.49 -50.55
C GLN A 207 -11.56 -26.81 -49.19
N GLU A 208 -12.64 -26.42 -48.51
CA GLU A 208 -12.58 -25.89 -47.14
C GLU A 208 -11.92 -26.89 -46.19
N LEU A 209 -12.37 -28.15 -46.18
CA LEU A 209 -11.79 -29.21 -45.33
C LEU A 209 -10.32 -29.50 -45.68
N GLN A 210 -9.92 -29.41 -46.95
CA GLN A 210 -8.51 -29.53 -47.34
C GLN A 210 -7.67 -28.35 -46.84
N GLN A 211 -8.21 -27.12 -46.85
CA GLN A 211 -7.55 -25.95 -46.27
C GLN A 211 -7.53 -25.97 -44.74
N GLU A 212 -8.61 -26.43 -44.08
CA GLU A 212 -8.67 -26.66 -42.64
C GLU A 212 -7.61 -27.70 -42.23
N VAL A 213 -7.50 -28.82 -42.94
CA VAL A 213 -6.45 -29.84 -42.72
C VAL A 213 -5.05 -29.25 -42.94
N HIS A 214 -4.84 -28.43 -43.97
CA HIS A 214 -3.51 -27.82 -44.20
C HIS A 214 -3.15 -26.80 -43.12
N GLN A 215 -4.09 -25.95 -42.69
CA GLN A 215 -3.91 -25.03 -41.57
C GLN A 215 -3.72 -25.76 -40.23
N LEU A 216 -4.35 -26.92 -40.04
CA LEU A 216 -4.12 -27.78 -38.87
C LEU A 216 -2.75 -28.45 -38.94
N GLN A 217 -2.26 -28.84 -40.12
CA GLN A 217 -0.89 -29.32 -40.32
C GLN A 217 0.14 -28.21 -40.07
N GLU A 218 -0.08 -26.98 -40.54
CA GLU A 218 0.76 -25.82 -40.24
C GLU A 218 0.73 -25.47 -38.75
N LYS A 219 -0.44 -25.45 -38.12
CA LYS A 219 -0.57 -25.23 -36.66
C LYS A 219 0.12 -26.33 -35.87
N LEU A 220 -0.01 -27.60 -36.27
CA LEU A 220 0.66 -28.72 -35.63
C LEU A 220 2.19 -28.63 -35.83
N ALA A 221 2.67 -28.26 -37.02
CA ALA A 221 4.10 -28.01 -37.27
C ALA A 221 4.64 -26.81 -36.46
N MET A 222 3.85 -25.75 -36.29
CA MET A 222 4.17 -24.60 -35.44
C MET A 222 4.17 -24.96 -33.95
N MET A 223 3.22 -25.80 -33.50
CA MET A 223 3.21 -26.32 -32.12
C MET A 223 4.35 -27.30 -31.89
N GLU A 224 4.70 -28.14 -32.87
CA GLU A 224 5.91 -28.97 -32.82
C GLU A 224 7.18 -28.13 -32.82
N SER A 225 7.25 -27.03 -33.58
CA SER A 225 8.40 -26.10 -33.51
C SER A 225 8.46 -25.45 -32.14
N GLY A 226 7.34 -24.95 -31.62
CA GLY A 226 7.25 -24.41 -30.27
C GLY A 226 7.66 -25.44 -29.21
N ILE A 227 7.24 -26.70 -29.33
CA ILE A 227 7.70 -27.80 -28.46
C ILE A 227 9.20 -28.04 -28.62
N LYS A 228 9.75 -28.05 -29.84
CA LYS A 228 11.20 -28.19 -30.08
C LYS A 228 11.99 -27.00 -29.50
N ASP A 229 11.47 -25.79 -29.59
CA ASP A 229 12.07 -24.57 -29.04
C ASP A 229 11.96 -24.53 -27.50
N TYR A 230 10.85 -24.98 -26.92
CA TYR A 230 10.72 -25.18 -25.47
C TYR A 230 11.59 -26.33 -24.97
N SER A 231 11.69 -27.46 -25.65
CA SER A 231 12.65 -28.53 -25.35
C SER A 231 14.08 -28.03 -25.44
N LYS A 232 14.40 -27.16 -26.40
CA LYS A 232 15.73 -26.53 -26.53
C LYS A 232 15.98 -25.48 -25.45
N GLN A 233 14.96 -24.76 -24.98
CA GLN A 233 15.05 -23.92 -23.77
C GLN A 233 15.20 -24.78 -22.51
N ILE A 234 14.56 -25.94 -22.44
CA ILE A 234 14.72 -26.91 -21.34
C ILE A 234 16.14 -27.46 -21.37
N GLU A 235 16.67 -27.97 -22.49
CA GLU A 235 18.08 -28.36 -22.58
C GLU A 235 19.05 -27.21 -22.26
N LEU A 236 18.73 -25.97 -22.64
CA LEU A 236 19.55 -24.80 -22.29
C LEU A 236 19.49 -24.50 -20.79
N ARG A 237 18.33 -24.66 -20.15
CA ARG A 237 18.17 -24.58 -18.70
C ARG A 237 18.81 -25.75 -17.98
N GLU A 238 18.75 -26.97 -18.51
CA GLU A 238 19.37 -28.17 -17.96
C GLU A 238 20.89 -28.08 -18.07
N ARG A 239 21.44 -27.63 -19.20
CA ARG A 239 22.88 -27.35 -19.35
C ARG A 239 23.34 -26.16 -18.51
N GLU A 240 22.49 -25.17 -18.27
CA GLU A 240 22.77 -24.08 -17.31
C GLU A 240 22.63 -24.55 -15.86
N ILE A 241 21.72 -25.48 -15.56
CA ILE A 241 21.59 -26.16 -14.26
C ILE A 241 22.81 -27.06 -14.04
N GLU A 242 23.29 -27.82 -15.02
CA GLU A 242 24.56 -28.56 -14.92
C GLU A 242 25.75 -27.62 -14.72
N ARG A 243 25.76 -26.45 -15.39
CA ARG A 243 26.81 -25.43 -15.20
C ARG A 243 26.76 -24.80 -13.81
N LEU A 244 25.56 -24.51 -13.29
CA LEU A 244 25.34 -23.95 -11.96
C LEU A 244 25.60 -25.00 -10.87
N SER A 245 25.09 -26.21 -11.03
CA SER A 245 25.38 -27.38 -10.18
C SER A 245 26.87 -27.68 -10.17
N GLY A 246 27.56 -27.69 -11.31
CA GLY A 246 29.03 -27.85 -11.35
C GLY A 246 29.80 -26.69 -10.71
N ALA A 247 29.23 -25.48 -10.68
CA ALA A 247 29.77 -24.35 -9.91
C ALA A 247 29.43 -24.42 -8.40
N LEU A 248 28.36 -25.14 -8.03
CA LEU A 248 27.90 -25.38 -6.65
C LEU A 248 28.47 -26.67 -6.04
N ASP A 249 28.97 -27.61 -6.86
CA ASP A 249 29.68 -28.83 -6.45
C ASP A 249 31.10 -28.50 -5.93
N GLY A 250 31.58 -27.27 -6.21
CA GLY A 250 32.62 -26.59 -5.44
C GLY A 250 32.15 -26.06 -4.08
N GLY A 251 31.10 -26.65 -3.50
CA GLY A 251 30.39 -26.19 -2.31
C GLY A 251 31.32 -26.07 -1.10
N ARG A 252 31.40 -24.86 -0.52
CA ARG A 252 32.21 -24.60 0.67
C ARG A 252 31.74 -25.47 1.84
N SER A 253 32.69 -26.09 2.55
CA SER A 253 32.43 -26.86 3.77
C SER A 253 31.50 -26.11 4.74
N PRO A 254 30.59 -26.79 5.46
CA PRO A 254 29.76 -26.17 6.49
C PRO A 254 30.59 -25.46 7.58
N ASP A 255 31.84 -25.86 7.82
CA ASP A 255 32.77 -25.14 8.72
C ASP A 255 33.13 -23.75 8.18
N ILE A 256 33.28 -23.62 6.86
CA ILE A 256 33.55 -22.35 6.18
C ILE A 256 32.29 -21.49 6.20
N LEU A 257 31.09 -22.04 6.00
CA LEU A 257 29.83 -21.30 6.12
C LEU A 257 29.56 -20.86 7.57
N SER A 258 29.92 -21.68 8.55
CA SER A 258 29.89 -21.34 9.98
C SER A 258 30.88 -20.22 10.31
N LEU A 259 32.11 -20.30 9.80
CA LEU A 259 33.11 -19.22 9.90
C LEU A 259 32.67 -17.94 9.18
N GLU A 260 32.03 -18.04 8.01
CA GLU A 260 31.56 -16.90 7.23
C GLU A 260 30.37 -16.22 7.90
N ASN A 261 29.43 -16.98 8.48
CA ASN A 261 28.34 -16.43 9.29
C ASN A 261 28.86 -15.79 10.58
N ARG A 262 29.83 -16.44 11.27
CA ARG A 262 30.49 -15.85 12.44
C ARG A 262 31.29 -14.60 12.09
N ASN A 263 31.94 -14.57 10.92
CA ASN A 263 32.62 -13.39 10.42
C ASN A 263 31.62 -12.29 10.06
N LYS A 264 30.45 -12.59 9.47
CA LYS A 264 29.38 -11.61 9.24
C LYS A 264 28.79 -11.05 10.55
N THR A 265 28.71 -11.85 11.62
CA THR A 265 28.35 -11.34 12.96
C THR A 265 29.47 -10.50 13.57
N ASN A 266 30.74 -10.88 13.36
CA ASN A 266 31.89 -10.11 13.81
C ASN A 266 32.02 -8.79 13.05
N GLU A 267 31.76 -8.76 11.74
CA GLU A 267 31.71 -7.56 10.92
C GLU A 267 30.57 -6.64 11.34
N LYS A 268 29.37 -7.17 11.64
CA LYS A 268 28.27 -6.39 12.23
C LYS A 268 28.62 -5.83 13.61
N LEU A 269 29.39 -6.56 14.42
CA LEU A 269 29.90 -6.07 15.70
C LEU A 269 31.01 -5.02 15.50
N ILE A 270 31.91 -5.21 14.52
CA ILE A 270 32.97 -4.26 14.17
C ILE A 270 32.39 -2.97 13.58
N THR A 271 31.38 -3.02 12.72
CA THR A 271 30.72 -1.81 12.22
C THR A 271 29.96 -1.10 13.33
N HIS A 272 29.29 -1.82 14.24
CA HIS A 272 28.65 -1.21 15.41
C HIS A 272 29.67 -0.57 16.37
N LEU A 273 30.80 -1.24 16.64
CA LEU A 273 31.89 -0.70 17.44
C LEU A 273 32.60 0.47 16.76
N ASN A 274 32.78 0.44 15.43
CA ASN A 274 33.33 1.55 14.67
C ASN A 274 32.39 2.76 14.73
N ILE A 275 31.08 2.58 14.51
CA ILE A 275 30.08 3.64 14.68
C ILE A 275 30.13 4.21 16.11
N GLN A 276 30.27 3.37 17.13
CA GLN A 276 30.43 3.83 18.52
C GLN A 276 31.75 4.60 18.74
N VAL A 277 32.84 4.16 18.12
CA VAL A 277 34.14 4.85 18.13
C VAL A 277 34.06 6.18 17.38
N ASP A 278 33.35 6.26 16.26
CA ASP A 278 33.14 7.48 15.48
C ASP A 278 32.29 8.49 16.28
N PHE A 279 31.22 8.04 16.96
CA PHE A 279 30.46 8.87 17.90
C PHE A 279 31.34 9.38 19.06
N LEU A 280 32.20 8.52 19.63
CA LEU A 280 33.11 8.92 20.71
C LEU A 280 34.23 9.85 20.23
N GLN A 281 34.73 9.68 19.00
CA GLN A 281 35.70 10.58 18.38
C GLN A 281 35.07 11.94 18.04
N GLN A 282 33.84 11.96 17.51
CA GLN A 282 33.11 13.20 17.25
C GLN A 282 32.79 13.94 18.55
N ALA A 283 32.33 13.24 19.60
CA ALA A 283 32.11 13.83 20.92
C ALA A 283 33.42 14.35 21.55
N ASN A 284 34.52 13.60 21.45
CA ASN A 284 35.84 14.07 21.90
C ASN A 284 36.29 15.32 21.12
N LYS A 285 36.11 15.35 19.80
CA LYS A 285 36.45 16.49 18.94
C LYS A 285 35.59 17.73 19.22
N GLU A 286 34.32 17.54 19.56
CA GLU A 286 33.43 18.61 20.04
C GLU A 286 33.86 19.12 21.41
N LEU A 287 34.24 18.24 22.34
CA LEU A 287 34.82 18.62 23.64
C LEU A 287 36.18 19.31 23.50
N GLU A 288 37.07 18.85 22.61
CA GLU A 288 38.35 19.50 22.28
C GLU A 288 38.12 20.89 21.70
N LYS A 289 37.15 21.05 20.79
CA LYS A 289 36.74 22.35 20.26
C LYS A 289 36.19 23.26 21.36
N HIS A 290 35.36 22.74 22.27
CA HIS A 290 34.84 23.53 23.39
C HIS A 290 35.94 23.90 24.40
N ILE A 291 36.92 23.03 24.65
CA ILE A 291 38.12 23.34 25.44
C ILE A 291 38.94 24.44 24.76
N GLN A 292 39.12 24.38 23.45
CA GLN A 292 39.82 25.41 22.67
C GLN A 292 39.09 26.76 22.73
N GLU A 293 37.76 26.78 22.52
CA GLU A 293 36.92 27.97 22.68
C GLU A 293 36.98 28.55 24.11
N LEU A 294 37.05 27.69 25.13
CA LEU A 294 37.25 28.09 26.52
C LEU A 294 38.68 28.57 26.82
N MET A 295 39.70 28.11 26.09
CA MET A 295 41.06 28.65 26.18
C MET A 295 41.17 30.01 25.48
N GLU A 296 40.57 30.18 24.30
CA GLU A 296 40.57 31.44 23.56
C GLU A 296 39.80 32.53 24.31
N THR A 297 38.61 32.23 24.84
CA THR A 297 37.86 33.17 25.68
C THR A 297 38.53 33.45 27.03
N LYS A 298 39.26 32.48 27.59
CA LYS A 298 40.14 32.74 28.74
C LYS A 298 41.30 33.66 28.36
N GLU A 299 41.91 33.47 27.20
CA GLU A 299 43.03 34.31 26.73
C GLU A 299 42.55 35.75 26.51
N THR A 300 41.44 35.98 25.79
CA THR A 300 40.88 37.33 25.61
C THR A 300 40.57 37.98 26.95
N VAL A 301 39.89 37.30 27.87
CA VAL A 301 39.62 37.80 29.23
C VAL A 301 40.92 38.11 30.00
N THR A 302 41.99 37.30 29.87
CA THR A 302 43.28 37.66 30.49
C THR A 302 43.93 38.89 29.85
N THR A 303 43.81 39.08 28.53
CA THR A 303 44.30 40.32 27.88
C THR A 303 43.48 41.54 28.29
N GLU A 304 42.17 41.40 28.46
CA GLU A 304 41.29 42.46 28.99
C GLU A 304 41.64 42.81 30.44
N VAL A 305 41.86 41.81 31.30
CA VAL A 305 42.31 42.02 32.68
C VAL A 305 43.68 42.70 32.73
N VAL A 306 44.63 42.33 31.86
CA VAL A 306 45.93 43.02 31.75
C VAL A 306 45.75 44.46 31.25
N ASN A 307 44.91 44.69 30.23
CA ASN A 307 44.64 46.03 29.72
C ASN A 307 43.95 46.93 30.75
N LEU A 308 43.01 46.39 31.54
CA LEU A 308 42.36 47.07 32.66
C LEU A 308 43.34 47.33 33.82
N SER A 309 44.23 46.38 34.12
CA SER A 309 45.31 46.56 35.10
C SER A 309 46.25 47.69 34.68
N ASN A 310 46.71 47.69 33.42
CA ASN A 310 47.57 48.74 32.87
C ASN A 310 46.87 50.11 32.82
N LYS A 311 45.54 50.14 32.61
CA LYS A 311 44.75 51.37 32.67
C LYS A 311 44.56 51.87 34.10
N ASN A 312 44.32 50.98 35.06
CA ASN A 312 44.26 51.32 36.47
C ASN A 312 45.62 51.81 37.00
N GLU A 313 46.73 51.21 36.58
CA GLU A 313 48.07 51.68 36.93
C GLU A 313 48.33 53.11 36.43
N LYS A 314 47.93 53.42 35.18
CA LYS A 314 47.98 54.79 34.65
C LYS A 314 47.08 55.75 35.42
N LEU A 315 45.85 55.37 35.73
CA LEU A 315 44.95 56.19 36.56
C LEU A 315 45.51 56.40 37.97
N CYS A 316 46.23 55.43 38.55
CA CYS A 316 46.96 55.61 39.80
C CYS A 316 48.15 56.57 39.64
N GLN A 317 48.89 56.51 38.53
CA GLN A 317 49.97 57.47 38.22
C GLN A 317 49.39 58.90 38.08
N GLU A 318 48.37 59.08 37.26
CA GLU A 318 47.63 60.34 37.08
C GLU A 318 47.09 60.89 38.42
N LEU A 319 46.53 60.02 39.30
CA LEU A 319 46.13 60.41 40.65
C LEU A 319 47.31 60.85 41.52
N THR A 320 48.46 60.16 41.46
CA THR A 320 49.66 60.62 42.21
C THR A 320 50.27 61.90 41.65
N GLU A 321 50.09 62.20 40.36
CA GLU A 321 50.45 63.50 39.78
C GLU A 321 49.50 64.60 40.24
N ILE A 322 48.19 64.31 40.31
CA ILE A 322 47.17 65.22 40.87
C ILE A 322 47.44 65.48 42.36
N ASP A 323 47.77 64.46 43.17
CA ASP A 323 48.15 64.64 44.59
C ASP A 323 49.43 65.49 44.74
N GLN A 324 50.42 65.30 43.86
CA GLN A 324 51.63 66.13 43.86
C GLN A 324 51.33 67.59 43.50
N LEU A 325 50.49 67.82 42.48
CA LEU A 325 50.03 69.16 42.09
C LEU A 325 49.18 69.80 43.19
N ALA A 326 48.30 69.05 43.85
CA ALA A 326 47.51 69.53 44.97
C ALA A 326 48.41 69.95 46.15
N GLN A 327 49.41 69.14 46.51
CA GLN A 327 50.39 69.52 47.54
C GLN A 327 51.28 70.71 47.13
N GLN A 328 51.61 70.87 45.85
CA GLN A 328 52.32 72.07 45.37
C GLN A 328 51.44 73.31 45.50
N LEU A 329 50.18 73.23 45.07
CA LEU A 329 49.21 74.32 45.14
C LEU A 329 48.88 74.69 46.61
N GLU A 330 48.82 73.70 47.50
CA GLU A 330 48.64 73.93 48.94
C GLU A 330 49.86 74.61 49.58
N ARG A 331 51.10 74.19 49.25
CA ARG A 331 52.32 74.91 49.68
C ARG A 331 52.36 76.34 49.14
N HIS A 332 52.08 76.54 47.86
CA HIS A 332 52.00 77.88 47.26
C HIS A 332 50.92 78.74 47.94
N LYS A 333 49.80 78.16 48.36
CA LYS A 333 48.74 78.84 49.12
C LYS A 333 49.20 79.19 50.54
N GLU A 334 49.96 78.32 51.22
CA GLU A 334 50.57 78.64 52.53
C GLU A 334 51.62 79.75 52.39
N GLU A 335 52.49 79.70 51.38
CA GLU A 335 53.47 80.75 51.06
C GLU A 335 52.79 82.09 50.76
N VAL A 336 51.74 82.10 49.92
CA VAL A 336 50.96 83.30 49.60
C VAL A 336 50.26 83.86 50.85
N LEU A 337 49.69 83.00 51.70
CA LEU A 337 49.10 83.43 52.98
C LEU A 337 50.16 84.03 53.91
N GLU A 338 51.35 83.42 54.01
CA GLU A 338 52.43 83.96 54.84
C GLU A 338 52.98 85.30 54.30
N THR A 339 52.99 85.51 52.98
CA THR A 339 53.29 86.84 52.40
C THR A 339 52.18 87.85 52.68
N ALA A 340 50.91 87.47 52.52
CA ALA A 340 49.78 88.35 52.78
C ALA A 340 49.68 88.76 54.25
N ASP A 341 49.93 87.85 55.20
CA ASP A 341 49.95 88.18 56.64
C ASP A 341 51.13 89.10 57.01
N LYS A 342 52.28 88.99 56.32
CA LYS A 342 53.40 89.94 56.47
C LYS A 342 53.04 91.32 55.94
N GLU A 343 52.55 91.42 54.70
CA GLU A 343 52.10 92.69 54.09
C GLU A 343 50.99 93.35 54.93
N LEU A 344 50.05 92.58 55.47
CA LEU A 344 48.97 93.05 56.33
C LEU A 344 49.49 93.45 57.73
N GLY A 345 50.60 92.87 58.18
CA GLY A 345 51.39 93.34 59.33
C GLY A 345 52.05 94.70 59.08
N GLU A 346 52.81 94.82 57.99
CA GLU A 346 53.48 96.07 57.60
C GLU A 346 52.47 97.21 57.34
N ALA A 347 51.34 96.91 56.70
CA ALA A 347 50.24 97.85 56.51
C ALA A 347 49.61 98.32 57.83
N LYS A 348 49.54 97.47 58.87
CA LYS A 348 49.08 97.86 60.21
C LYS A 348 50.06 98.83 60.87
N GLU A 349 51.37 98.55 60.82
CA GLU A 349 52.41 99.46 61.36
C GLU A 349 52.41 100.81 60.64
N LEU A 350 52.33 100.82 59.30
CA LEU A 350 52.17 102.03 58.50
C LEU A 350 50.90 102.81 58.88
N SER A 351 49.78 102.13 59.15
CA SER A 351 48.51 102.78 59.56
C SER A 351 48.58 103.42 60.95
N LEU A 352 49.40 102.86 61.86
CA LEU A 352 49.64 103.44 63.19
C LEU A 352 50.54 104.68 63.07
N CYS A 353 51.63 104.57 62.31
CA CYS A 353 52.52 105.69 62.00
C CYS A 353 51.78 106.87 61.33
N HIS A 354 50.80 106.59 60.45
CA HIS A 354 50.00 107.64 59.82
C HIS A 354 49.11 108.40 60.82
N LYS A 355 48.42 107.69 61.71
CA LYS A 355 47.55 108.29 62.74
C LYS A 355 48.32 109.10 63.77
N GLU A 356 49.54 108.68 64.10
CA GLU A 356 50.42 109.43 64.99
C GLU A 356 50.95 110.71 64.32
N LYS A 357 51.22 110.64 63.01
CA LYS A 357 51.60 111.80 62.18
C LYS A 357 50.47 112.82 62.01
N GLU A 358 49.21 112.39 61.85
CA GLU A 358 48.05 113.30 61.78
C GLU A 358 47.86 114.08 63.09
N ARG A 359 47.92 113.40 64.24
CA ARG A 359 47.83 114.08 65.56
C ARG A 359 48.87 115.18 65.76
N LEU A 360 50.12 114.94 65.33
CA LEU A 360 51.19 115.93 65.38
C LEU A 360 50.96 117.13 64.44
N ASN A 361 50.20 116.93 63.36
CA ASN A 361 49.85 117.97 62.39
C ASN A 361 48.73 118.88 62.93
N ASP A 362 47.72 118.29 63.60
CA ASP A 362 46.63 119.02 64.24
C ASP A 362 47.11 119.89 65.42
N GLU A 363 48.03 119.38 66.25
CA GLU A 363 48.66 120.18 67.32
C GLU A 363 49.50 121.35 66.76
N LEU A 364 50.11 121.18 65.59
CA LEU A 364 50.88 122.24 64.92
C LEU A 364 49.96 123.32 64.33
N LEU A 365 48.81 122.94 63.76
CA LEU A 365 47.81 123.86 63.23
C LEU A 365 47.21 124.73 64.35
N LEU A 366 46.81 124.12 65.47
CA LEU A 366 46.27 124.83 66.63
C LEU A 366 47.26 125.85 67.22
N LYS A 367 48.58 125.60 67.10
CA LYS A 367 49.64 126.53 67.52
C LYS A 367 49.73 127.77 66.61
N SER A 368 49.56 127.60 65.29
CA SER A 368 49.52 128.72 64.33
C SER A 368 48.37 129.69 64.63
N ASP A 369 47.20 129.15 64.94
CA ASP A 369 46.00 129.96 65.23
C ASP A 369 46.12 130.72 66.57
N LEU A 370 46.82 130.15 67.55
CA LEU A 370 47.17 130.85 68.79
C LEU A 370 48.21 131.96 68.57
N GLU A 371 49.24 131.73 67.76
CA GLU A 371 50.26 132.75 67.45
C GLU A 371 49.68 133.96 66.70
N THR A 372 48.72 133.75 65.79
CA THR A 372 48.02 134.84 65.10
C THR A 372 47.08 135.63 66.02
N VAL A 373 46.36 134.98 66.96
CA VAL A 373 45.54 135.67 67.97
C VAL A 373 46.39 136.51 68.93
N VAL A 374 47.56 136.00 69.36
CA VAL A 374 48.51 136.78 70.18
C VAL A 374 48.95 138.04 69.44
N HIS A 375 49.30 137.95 68.16
CA HIS A 375 49.78 139.09 67.39
C HIS A 375 48.71 140.18 67.20
N GLN A 376 47.43 139.80 67.07
CA GLN A 376 46.31 140.75 67.04
C GLN A 376 46.12 141.47 68.39
N LEU A 377 46.23 140.75 69.51
CA LEU A 377 46.15 141.34 70.86
C LEU A 377 47.30 142.32 71.14
N GLU A 378 48.50 142.05 70.61
CA GLU A 378 49.64 142.97 70.77
C GLU A 378 49.48 144.26 69.95
N GLN A 379 48.85 144.22 68.77
CA GLN A 379 48.55 145.42 67.99
C GLN A 379 47.53 146.34 68.70
N GLU A 380 46.43 145.79 69.25
CA GLU A 380 45.47 146.59 70.03
C GLU A 380 46.09 147.09 71.36
N LYS A 381 46.97 146.31 72.00
CA LYS A 381 47.75 146.75 73.17
C LYS A 381 48.63 147.98 72.85
N GLN A 382 49.33 147.99 71.72
CA GLN A 382 50.10 149.17 71.28
C GLN A 382 49.19 150.36 70.95
N ARG A 383 48.02 150.11 70.34
CA ARG A 383 47.02 151.14 70.00
C ARG A 383 46.42 151.80 71.24
N LEU A 384 46.15 151.03 72.29
CA LEU A 384 45.68 151.52 73.58
C LEU A 384 46.78 152.24 74.37
N SER A 385 48.03 151.76 74.34
CA SER A 385 49.17 152.43 74.97
C SER A 385 49.38 153.84 74.41
N LYS A 386 49.35 154.02 73.08
CA LYS A 386 49.47 155.35 72.46
C LYS A 386 48.31 156.31 72.82
N LYS A 387 47.12 155.79 73.12
CA LYS A 387 46.02 156.61 73.66
C LYS A 387 46.26 157.00 75.12
N LEU A 388 46.76 156.07 75.94
CA LEU A 388 47.12 156.35 77.34
C LEU A 388 48.27 157.35 77.46
N GLU A 389 49.28 157.30 76.59
CA GLU A 389 50.35 158.30 76.53
C GLU A 389 49.81 159.69 76.17
N GLY A 390 48.88 159.78 75.21
CA GLY A 390 48.20 161.03 74.87
C GLY A 390 47.37 161.61 76.03
N PHE A 391 46.64 160.76 76.76
CA PHE A 391 45.93 161.20 77.97
C PHE A 391 46.90 161.58 79.10
N ALA A 392 47.99 160.84 79.32
CA ALA A 392 48.99 161.14 80.36
C ALA A 392 49.78 162.43 80.10
N ALA A 393 49.91 162.86 78.84
CA ALA A 393 50.46 164.17 78.49
C ALA A 393 49.50 165.31 78.90
N ILE A 394 48.23 165.21 78.49
CA ILE A 394 47.17 166.17 78.84
C ILE A 394 46.92 166.20 80.35
N GLU A 395 46.97 165.04 81.01
CA GLU A 395 46.83 164.91 82.47
C GLU A 395 48.01 165.53 83.22
N LYS A 396 49.24 165.45 82.71
CA LYS A 396 50.40 166.17 83.31
C LYS A 396 50.30 167.68 83.15
N GLU A 397 49.89 168.17 81.99
CA GLU A 397 49.73 169.61 81.73
C GLU A 397 48.60 170.19 82.59
N LEU A 398 47.46 169.50 82.69
CA LEU A 398 46.38 169.84 83.62
C LEU A 398 46.77 169.65 85.09
N THR A 399 47.60 168.66 85.45
CA THR A 399 48.03 168.48 86.85
C THR A 399 48.97 169.59 87.29
N LEU A 400 49.86 170.10 86.42
CA LEU A 400 50.72 171.25 86.76
C LEU A 400 49.91 172.54 86.99
N GLU A 401 48.81 172.74 86.27
CA GLU A 401 47.92 173.89 86.50
C GLU A 401 46.93 173.65 87.66
N VAL A 402 46.45 172.42 87.83
CA VAL A 402 45.59 172.05 88.96
C VAL A 402 46.37 172.02 90.27
N GLU A 403 47.65 171.67 90.33
CA GLU A 403 48.47 171.80 91.54
C GLU A 403 48.81 173.27 91.86
N ARG A 404 48.85 174.15 90.85
CA ARG A 404 48.83 175.61 91.07
C ARG A 404 47.54 176.05 91.77
N MET A 405 46.40 175.53 91.32
CA MET A 405 45.05 175.86 91.84
C MET A 405 44.62 175.02 93.06
N ARG A 406 45.30 173.94 93.43
CA ARG A 406 44.97 173.10 94.61
C ARG A 406 45.53 173.67 95.92
N LEU A 407 46.39 174.67 95.80
CA LEU A 407 46.62 175.65 96.86
C LEU A 407 45.36 176.52 97.12
N GLU A 408 44.31 176.41 96.30
CA GLU A 408 43.01 177.11 96.41
C GLU A 408 41.74 176.20 96.18
N HIS A 409 41.55 175.14 97.01
CA HIS A 409 40.23 174.47 97.38
C HIS A 409 39.66 173.25 96.53
N GLY A 410 38.66 172.43 97.02
CA GLY A 410 37.95 171.31 96.26
C GLY A 410 37.12 170.18 97.04
N ILE A 411 36.31 169.27 96.38
CA ILE A 411 35.54 168.09 96.99
C ILE A 411 35.01 166.92 96.02
N LYS A 412 34.22 165.84 96.45
CA LYS A 412 33.92 164.52 95.71
C LYS A 412 32.65 163.64 96.11
N ARG A 413 32.03 162.74 95.25
CA ARG A 413 31.42 161.31 95.46
C ARG A 413 30.05 160.80 94.75
N ARG A 414 30.00 159.50 94.25
CA ARG A 414 28.90 158.40 94.12
C ARG A 414 27.64 158.48 93.14
N ASP A 415 26.74 157.49 92.78
CA ASP A 415 26.37 156.03 93.11
C ASP A 415 25.36 155.22 92.12
N ARG A 416 25.10 153.88 92.31
CA ARG A 416 23.96 152.91 91.91
C ARG A 416 23.74 152.19 90.50
N SER A 417 22.94 151.07 90.45
CA SER A 417 22.69 150.00 89.37
C SER A 417 21.30 149.23 89.52
N PRO A 418 20.85 148.03 88.96
CA PRO A 418 21.30 146.95 87.97
C PRO A 418 20.18 146.24 87.03
N SER A 419 20.42 145.06 86.36
CA SER A 419 19.47 143.92 85.91
C SER A 419 19.66 143.25 84.48
N ARG A 420 19.53 141.89 84.31
CA ARG A 420 18.95 141.16 83.09
C ARG A 420 18.95 139.59 82.98
N LEU A 421 19.58 138.80 83.85
CA LEU A 421 19.98 137.40 83.51
C LEU A 421 18.84 136.35 83.32
N ASP A 422 17.75 136.41 84.08
CA ASP A 422 16.78 135.30 84.20
C ASP A 422 15.99 134.95 82.93
N THR A 423 15.99 135.81 81.90
CA THR A 423 15.20 135.57 80.68
C THR A 423 15.82 134.51 79.75
N PHE A 424 17.12 134.22 79.88
CA PHE A 424 17.85 133.41 78.89
C PHE A 424 17.58 131.90 79.01
N LEU A 425 17.45 131.38 80.24
CA LEU A 425 17.30 129.94 80.50
C LEU A 425 16.04 129.33 79.85
N LYS A 426 14.98 130.12 79.65
CA LYS A 426 13.72 129.63 79.09
C LYS A 426 13.81 129.28 77.60
N GLY A 427 14.69 129.91 76.83
CA GLY A 427 14.86 129.61 75.40
C GLY A 427 15.45 128.23 75.15
N ILE A 428 16.39 127.80 76.01
CA ILE A 428 17.11 126.51 75.88
C ILE A 428 16.15 125.30 76.00
N GLU A 429 15.06 125.44 76.76
CA GLU A 429 14.08 124.35 76.90
C GLU A 429 13.17 124.18 75.68
N GLU A 430 12.92 125.26 74.94
CA GLU A 430 12.03 125.25 73.77
C GLU A 430 12.70 124.61 72.53
N GLU A 431 14.02 124.76 72.38
CA GLU A 431 14.81 124.16 71.28
C GLU A 431 14.92 122.63 71.39
N ARG A 432 15.03 122.07 72.61
CA ARG A 432 15.07 120.62 72.85
C ARG A 432 13.81 119.92 72.32
N ASP A 433 12.65 120.51 72.57
CA ASP A 433 11.34 119.94 72.22
C ASP A 433 10.96 120.19 70.75
N TYR A 434 11.71 121.03 70.04
CA TYR A 434 11.66 121.19 68.58
C TYR A 434 12.29 119.98 67.88
N TYR A 435 13.56 119.65 68.17
CA TYR A 435 14.26 118.54 67.50
C TYR A 435 13.62 117.17 67.76
N LYS A 436 13.02 116.97 68.93
CA LYS A 436 12.27 115.73 69.23
C LYS A 436 11.06 115.54 68.28
N LYS A 437 10.34 116.62 67.96
CA LYS A 437 9.21 116.58 67.01
C LYS A 437 9.64 116.34 65.57
N GLU A 438 10.84 116.77 65.18
CA GLU A 438 11.35 116.55 63.82
C GLU A 438 11.76 115.08 63.59
N LEU A 439 12.31 114.43 64.61
CA LEU A 439 12.61 113.00 64.58
C LEU A 439 11.32 112.15 64.46
N GLU A 440 10.29 112.49 65.24
CA GLU A 440 8.99 111.81 65.22
C GLU A 440 8.27 111.96 63.85
N LYS A 441 8.42 113.11 63.16
CA LYS A 441 7.93 113.29 61.77
C LYS A 441 8.62 112.34 60.79
N LEU A 442 9.96 112.32 60.79
CA LEU A 442 10.73 111.49 59.85
C LEU A 442 10.45 109.99 60.02
N GLN A 443 10.18 109.54 61.25
CA GLN A 443 9.82 108.15 61.52
C GLN A 443 8.37 107.80 61.18
N HIS A 444 7.45 108.78 61.12
CA HIS A 444 6.05 108.56 60.75
C HIS A 444 5.76 108.49 59.24
N VAL A 445 6.63 109.04 58.39
CA VAL A 445 6.39 109.15 56.93
C VAL A 445 6.40 107.80 56.19
N ILE A 446 7.11 106.78 56.69
CA ILE A 446 7.32 105.50 55.98
C ILE A 446 6.54 104.33 56.60
N GLN A 447 6.04 104.42 57.84
CA GLN A 447 5.21 103.34 58.43
C GLN A 447 3.90 103.81 59.10
N ARG A 448 2.79 103.40 58.47
CA ARG A 448 1.43 103.18 59.01
C ARG A 448 0.60 104.41 59.43
N ARG A 449 -0.20 104.92 58.48
CA ARG A 449 -1.69 104.81 58.46
C ARG A 449 -2.21 105.43 57.15
N SER A 450 -2.98 104.80 56.25
CA SER A 450 -4.12 103.85 56.35
C SER A 450 -5.47 104.51 56.68
N CYS A 451 -6.36 104.65 55.68
CA CYS A 451 -7.67 103.96 55.62
C CYS A 451 -8.61 104.47 54.50
N SER A 452 -9.24 103.52 53.77
CA SER A 452 -10.57 103.57 53.10
C SER A 452 -11.07 104.84 52.36
N THR A 453 -11.45 104.71 51.07
CA THR A 453 -12.87 104.53 50.63
C THR A 453 -13.01 104.49 49.09
N ASN A 454 -14.02 103.76 48.61
CA ASN A 454 -14.34 103.48 47.18
C ASN A 454 -14.68 104.73 46.33
N TYR A 455 -14.49 104.67 45.01
CA TYR A 455 -15.59 104.46 44.03
C TYR A 455 -15.06 104.13 42.61
N CYS A 456 -15.96 103.85 41.65
CA CYS A 456 -15.68 103.13 40.38
C CYS A 456 -16.28 103.80 39.13
N SER A 457 -15.58 103.70 37.99
CA SER A 457 -16.07 103.81 36.60
C SER A 457 -14.91 103.47 35.65
N ARG A 458 -15.05 102.78 34.49
CA ARG A 458 -16.16 102.11 33.78
C ARG A 458 -15.47 101.27 32.65
N GLU A 459 -15.88 100.08 32.15
CA GLU A 459 -17.16 99.34 32.13
C GLU A 459 -16.97 97.80 31.92
N LYS A 460 -18.04 97.01 32.16
CA LYS A 460 -18.36 95.64 31.63
C LYS A 460 -17.41 94.46 32.02
N ILE A 461 -17.85 93.40 32.73
CA ILE A 461 -18.92 92.36 32.52
C ILE A 461 -18.33 91.08 31.86
N SER A 462 -18.51 89.85 32.39
CA SER A 462 -19.17 89.41 33.64
C SER A 462 -19.01 87.90 34.00
N ILE A 463 -19.47 87.54 35.23
CA ILE A 463 -20.09 86.26 35.68
C ILE A 463 -19.22 85.10 36.26
N PHE A 464 -19.40 84.89 37.59
CA PHE A 464 -19.37 83.66 38.44
C PHE A 464 -18.11 82.74 38.45
N LYS A 465 -17.59 82.20 39.58
CA LYS A 465 -18.14 81.57 40.83
C LYS A 465 -18.80 80.20 40.59
N THR A 466 -18.65 79.17 41.46
CA THR A 466 -18.33 79.18 42.91
C THR A 466 -17.47 77.97 43.35
N LEU A 467 -16.94 78.05 44.57
CA LEU A 467 -16.35 76.95 45.35
C LEU A 467 -17.45 76.06 45.97
N GLU A 468 -17.31 74.73 45.94
CA GLU A 468 -17.75 73.84 47.03
C GLU A 468 -17.14 72.43 46.94
N LYS A 469 -17.18 71.66 48.04
CA LYS A 469 -16.82 70.23 48.10
C LYS A 469 -18.08 69.43 48.43
N GLY A 470 -18.45 68.47 47.58
CA GLY A 470 -19.53 67.52 47.85
C GLY A 470 -19.42 66.27 46.97
N ASP A 471 -19.31 65.11 47.61
CA ASP A 471 -19.49 63.73 47.14
C ASP A 471 -19.24 63.43 45.64
N ASN A 472 -17.97 63.10 45.34
CA ASN A 472 -17.51 62.54 44.06
C ASN A 472 -17.97 61.08 43.84
N SER A 473 -19.27 60.85 43.68
CA SER A 473 -19.83 59.54 43.28
C SER A 473 -20.58 59.66 41.95
N GLU A 474 -21.63 60.47 41.91
CA GLU A 474 -22.54 60.62 40.77
C GLU A 474 -21.84 61.31 39.58
N ILE A 475 -20.99 62.32 39.84
CA ILE A 475 -20.14 62.94 38.82
C ILE A 475 -19.14 61.92 38.23
N HIS A 476 -18.59 60.99 39.02
CA HIS A 476 -17.68 59.96 38.50
C HIS A 476 -18.42 58.85 37.73
N LEU A 477 -19.68 58.57 38.06
CA LEU A 477 -20.55 57.71 37.25
C LEU A 477 -20.87 58.37 35.91
N ILE A 478 -21.37 59.61 35.89
CA ILE A 478 -21.68 60.35 34.65
C ILE A 478 -20.41 60.59 33.81
N THR A 479 -19.26 60.83 34.45
CA THR A 479 -17.95 60.90 33.78
C THR A 479 -17.60 59.56 33.14
N ARG A 480 -17.73 58.43 33.86
CA ARG A 480 -17.50 57.10 33.28
C ARG A 480 -18.47 56.80 32.16
N GLU A 481 -19.77 56.99 32.33
CA GLU A 481 -20.80 56.72 31.33
C GLU A 481 -20.59 57.57 30.07
N ARG A 482 -20.26 58.87 30.22
CA ARG A 482 -19.80 59.71 29.10
C ARG A 482 -18.57 59.10 28.43
N ASP A 483 -17.55 58.72 29.18
CA ASP A 483 -16.31 58.19 28.61
C ASP A 483 -16.50 56.77 28.05
N GLU A 484 -17.49 56.00 28.50
CA GLU A 484 -17.89 54.68 27.99
C GLU A 484 -18.69 54.85 26.69
N LEU A 485 -19.64 55.79 26.65
CA LEU A 485 -20.38 56.18 25.45
C LEU A 485 -19.48 56.85 24.42
N GLN A 486 -18.45 57.59 24.84
CA GLN A 486 -17.45 58.17 23.95
C GLN A 486 -16.51 57.09 23.41
N ARG A 487 -16.00 56.16 24.25
CA ARG A 487 -15.30 54.96 23.76
C ARG A 487 -16.18 54.05 22.89
N MET A 488 -17.50 54.10 23.05
CA MET A 488 -18.45 53.37 22.21
C MET A 488 -18.70 54.11 20.89
N LEU A 489 -18.76 55.45 20.90
CA LEU A 489 -18.79 56.29 19.70
C LEU A 489 -17.51 56.16 18.91
N GLU A 490 -16.33 56.30 19.51
CA GLU A 490 -15.02 56.07 18.88
C GLU A 490 -14.92 54.66 18.27
N ARG A 491 -15.53 53.65 18.91
CA ARG A 491 -15.66 52.30 18.32
C ARG A 491 -16.65 52.24 17.17
N PHE A 492 -17.79 52.93 17.23
CA PHE A 492 -18.75 52.98 16.12
C PHE A 492 -18.28 53.84 14.96
N GLU A 493 -17.52 54.90 15.21
CA GLU A 493 -16.81 55.71 14.22
C GLU A 493 -15.72 54.88 13.56
N LYS A 494 -14.88 54.18 14.34
CA LYS A 494 -13.90 53.24 13.78
C LYS A 494 -14.57 52.09 13.02
N TYR A 495 -15.68 51.54 13.51
CA TYR A 495 -16.44 50.51 12.79
C TYR A 495 -17.14 51.07 11.54
N MET A 496 -17.48 52.36 11.53
CA MET A 496 -17.92 53.09 10.34
C MET A 496 -16.78 53.38 9.36
N GLU A 497 -15.56 53.65 9.84
CA GLU A 497 -14.36 53.75 9.01
C GLU A 497 -13.99 52.38 8.43
N ASP A 498 -14.05 51.31 9.22
CA ASP A 498 -13.86 49.93 8.77
C ASP A 498 -14.96 49.52 7.78
N ILE A 499 -16.22 49.88 8.01
CA ILE A 499 -17.32 49.67 7.03
C ILE A 499 -17.10 50.53 5.78
N GLN A 500 -16.65 51.77 5.88
CA GLN A 500 -16.34 52.60 4.70
C GLN A 500 -15.10 52.10 3.96
N SER A 501 -14.12 51.54 4.66
CA SER A 501 -12.92 50.91 4.10
C SER A 501 -13.30 49.61 3.39
N ASN A 502 -14.11 48.76 4.02
CA ASN A 502 -14.68 47.56 3.43
C ASN A 502 -15.63 47.88 2.26
N VAL A 503 -16.41 48.98 2.31
CA VAL A 503 -17.21 49.43 1.17
C VAL A 503 -16.33 50.00 0.06
N LYS A 504 -15.21 50.67 0.35
CA LYS A 504 -14.22 51.09 -0.67
C LYS A 504 -13.50 49.88 -1.28
N LEU A 505 -13.14 48.88 -0.48
CA LEU A 505 -12.57 47.61 -0.94
C LEU A 505 -13.57 46.83 -1.77
N LEU A 506 -14.79 46.58 -1.29
CA LEU A 506 -15.86 45.93 -2.04
C LEU A 506 -16.30 46.74 -3.27
N THR A 507 -16.14 48.07 -3.28
CA THR A 507 -16.33 48.91 -4.47
C THR A 507 -15.18 48.71 -5.46
N ALA A 508 -13.93 48.71 -5.01
CA ALA A 508 -12.76 48.44 -5.83
C ALA A 508 -12.72 46.98 -6.33
N GLU A 509 -13.20 46.02 -5.55
CA GLU A 509 -13.38 44.62 -5.94
C GLU A 509 -14.57 44.46 -6.88
N ARG A 510 -15.71 45.11 -6.63
CA ARG A 510 -16.82 45.20 -7.60
C ARG A 510 -16.34 45.80 -8.91
N ASP A 511 -15.55 46.86 -8.88
CA ASP A 511 -15.08 47.54 -10.08
C ASP A 511 -13.96 46.78 -10.77
N LYS A 512 -13.12 46.06 -10.01
CA LYS A 512 -12.15 45.09 -10.55
C LYS A 512 -12.86 43.85 -11.13
N LEU A 513 -13.92 43.35 -10.50
CA LEU A 513 -14.78 42.30 -11.05
C LEU A 513 -15.63 42.81 -12.22
N SER A 514 -16.00 44.09 -12.26
CA SER A 514 -16.73 44.71 -13.37
C SER A 514 -15.79 44.91 -14.57
N VAL A 515 -14.55 45.35 -14.34
CA VAL A 515 -13.49 45.37 -15.34
C VAL A 515 -13.12 43.96 -15.79
N LEU A 516 -13.00 42.98 -14.89
CA LEU A 516 -12.75 41.58 -15.26
C LEU A 516 -13.95 40.92 -15.93
N TYR A 517 -15.18 41.30 -15.60
CA TYR A 517 -16.40 40.82 -16.25
C TYR A 517 -16.55 41.45 -17.62
N ASN A 518 -16.35 42.76 -17.76
CA ASN A 518 -16.34 43.44 -19.06
C ASN A 518 -15.19 42.93 -19.92
N LYS A 519 -14.00 42.69 -19.35
CA LYS A 519 -12.87 42.08 -20.06
C LYS A 519 -13.13 40.62 -20.42
N ALA A 520 -13.80 39.84 -19.57
CA ALA A 520 -14.23 38.48 -19.91
C ALA A 520 -15.39 38.46 -20.93
N GLN A 521 -16.23 39.49 -20.95
CA GLN A 521 -17.31 39.71 -21.92
C GLN A 521 -16.72 40.15 -23.27
N GLU A 522 -15.69 41.01 -23.26
CA GLU A 522 -14.87 41.39 -24.40
C GLU A 522 -14.07 40.20 -24.93
N GLU A 523 -13.41 39.41 -24.08
CA GLU A 523 -12.72 38.17 -24.43
C GLU A 523 -13.71 37.09 -24.94
N LEU A 524 -14.93 36.99 -24.38
CA LEU A 524 -16.00 36.15 -24.94
C LEU A 524 -16.55 36.67 -26.27
N SER A 525 -16.48 37.99 -26.53
CA SER A 525 -16.85 38.58 -27.81
C SER A 525 -15.74 38.40 -28.85
N ALA A 526 -14.47 38.47 -28.41
CA ALA A 526 -13.28 38.21 -29.19
C ALA A 526 -13.23 36.73 -29.57
N LEU A 527 -13.41 35.78 -28.64
CA LEU A 527 -13.54 34.35 -28.94
C LEU A 527 -14.70 34.04 -29.90
N LYS A 528 -15.77 34.83 -29.88
CA LYS A 528 -16.88 34.74 -30.85
C LYS A 528 -16.57 35.35 -32.23
N GLN A 529 -15.54 36.19 -32.35
CA GLN A 529 -15.01 36.70 -33.62
C GLN A 529 -13.82 35.87 -34.13
N GLU A 530 -12.93 35.40 -33.24
CA GLU A 530 -11.84 34.48 -33.56
C GLU A 530 -12.35 33.13 -34.08
N SER A 531 -13.57 32.73 -33.67
CA SER A 531 -14.29 31.59 -34.25
C SER A 531 -14.53 31.69 -35.77
N THR A 532 -14.34 32.85 -36.41
CA THR A 532 -14.35 32.99 -37.88
C THR A 532 -13.02 33.48 -38.48
N GLN A 533 -12.00 33.81 -37.68
CA GLN A 533 -10.66 34.15 -38.16
C GLN A 533 -9.58 33.97 -37.07
N SER A 534 -8.46 33.35 -37.47
CA SER A 534 -7.22 33.11 -36.69
C SER A 534 -7.06 31.72 -36.04
N THR A 535 -6.00 31.06 -36.48
CA THR A 535 -5.37 29.84 -35.96
C THR A 535 -5.04 29.87 -34.47
N VAL A 536 -5.58 28.92 -33.70
CA VAL A 536 -5.21 28.66 -32.30
C VAL A 536 -4.08 27.59 -32.22
N PRO A 537 -3.08 27.69 -31.32
CA PRO A 537 -1.90 26.81 -31.34
C PRO A 537 -2.17 25.34 -30.97
N ASN A 538 -1.54 24.43 -31.72
CA ASN A 538 -1.70 22.96 -31.65
C ASN A 538 -1.54 22.29 -30.27
N ASN A 539 -0.91 22.95 -29.29
CA ASN A 539 -0.48 22.32 -28.04
C ASN A 539 -1.62 22.01 -27.06
N LEU A 540 -2.68 22.85 -27.00
CA LEU A 540 -3.80 22.63 -26.08
C LEU A 540 -4.85 21.67 -26.65
N LEU A 541 -5.07 21.69 -27.97
CA LEU A 541 -5.79 20.61 -28.66
C LEU A 541 -5.10 19.28 -28.38
N SER A 542 -3.76 19.22 -28.53
CA SER A 542 -2.93 18.10 -28.10
C SER A 542 -2.88 17.86 -26.59
N LEU A 543 -3.68 18.53 -25.75
CA LEU A 543 -3.86 18.20 -24.32
C LEU A 543 -5.26 17.71 -23.98
N MET A 544 -6.30 18.09 -24.74
CA MET A 544 -7.53 17.28 -24.76
C MET A 544 -7.29 15.98 -25.53
N GLU A 545 -6.70 16.05 -26.74
CA GLU A 545 -5.90 14.98 -27.37
C GLU A 545 -4.62 14.61 -26.57
N LYS A 546 -4.54 14.97 -25.27
CA LYS A 546 -3.83 14.20 -24.23
C LYS A 546 -4.54 13.99 -22.86
N GLU A 547 -5.84 13.76 -22.85
CA GLU A 547 -6.44 12.66 -22.05
C GLU A 547 -7.07 11.59 -22.94
N LYS A 548 -7.47 12.05 -24.12
CA LYS A 548 -8.39 11.47 -25.08
C LYS A 548 -7.98 10.14 -25.68
N GLU A 549 -7.07 9.28 -25.20
CA GLU A 549 -6.91 7.81 -25.54
C GLU A 549 -6.99 6.87 -24.36
N LEU A 550 -6.57 7.21 -23.14
CA LEU A 550 -6.29 6.27 -22.05
C LEU A 550 -7.33 5.16 -21.94
N ALA A 551 -8.55 5.46 -21.46
CA ALA A 551 -9.74 4.60 -21.46
C ALA A 551 -10.22 3.97 -22.82
N PHE A 552 -9.46 4.05 -23.94
CA PHE A 552 -9.70 3.51 -25.30
C PHE A 552 -8.40 3.01 -25.97
N SER A 553 -7.20 3.28 -25.47
CA SER A 553 -6.15 2.27 -25.46
C SER A 553 -6.52 1.19 -24.44
N ASP A 554 -7.25 1.55 -23.39
CA ASP A 554 -7.85 0.64 -22.42
C ASP A 554 -9.18 0.09 -22.92
N LEU A 555 -10.02 0.80 -23.70
CA LEU A 555 -11.17 0.18 -24.38
C LEU A 555 -10.79 -0.51 -25.70
N ARG A 556 -9.61 -0.23 -26.30
CA ARG A 556 -9.04 -1.10 -27.34
C ARG A 556 -8.40 -2.31 -26.69
N ARG A 557 -7.65 -2.17 -25.59
CA ARG A 557 -7.21 -3.29 -24.75
C ARG A 557 -8.38 -4.10 -24.20
N ILE A 558 -9.46 -3.48 -23.71
CA ILE A 558 -10.68 -4.17 -23.29
C ILE A 558 -11.48 -4.67 -24.49
N MET A 559 -11.34 -4.12 -25.70
CA MET A 559 -11.86 -4.73 -26.92
C MET A 559 -11.03 -5.93 -27.37
N GLU A 560 -9.70 -5.87 -27.31
CA GLU A 560 -8.75 -6.95 -27.60
C GLU A 560 -8.84 -8.05 -26.54
N GLU A 561 -9.06 -7.71 -25.26
CA GLU A 561 -9.37 -8.64 -24.16
C GLU A 561 -10.79 -9.19 -24.33
N LYS A 562 -11.79 -8.40 -24.73
CA LYS A 562 -13.16 -8.86 -25.03
C LYS A 562 -13.23 -9.67 -26.33
N GLU A 563 -12.33 -9.44 -27.28
CA GLU A 563 -12.22 -10.16 -28.54
C GLU A 563 -11.41 -11.42 -28.33
N ALA A 564 -10.36 -11.41 -27.49
CA ALA A 564 -9.71 -12.60 -26.97
C ALA A 564 -10.58 -13.40 -26.00
N LEU A 565 -11.52 -12.77 -25.27
CA LEU A 565 -12.53 -13.46 -24.44
C LEU A 565 -13.70 -13.96 -25.29
N ARG A 566 -14.08 -13.27 -26.36
CA ARG A 566 -15.00 -13.78 -27.38
C ARG A 566 -14.36 -14.88 -28.22
N GLU A 567 -13.05 -14.84 -28.45
CA GLU A 567 -12.29 -15.85 -29.16
C GLU A 567 -12.03 -17.04 -28.24
N LYS A 568 -11.73 -16.85 -26.95
CA LYS A 568 -11.78 -17.93 -25.95
C LYS A 568 -13.18 -18.52 -25.84
N LEU A 569 -14.24 -17.72 -25.81
CA LEU A 569 -15.63 -18.21 -25.79
C LEU A 569 -16.01 -18.91 -27.10
N LYS A 570 -15.56 -18.41 -28.26
CA LYS A 570 -15.73 -19.02 -29.58
C LYS A 570 -14.93 -20.31 -29.68
N ASN A 571 -13.71 -20.38 -29.17
CA ASN A 571 -12.89 -21.59 -29.11
C ASN A 571 -13.49 -22.60 -28.13
N VAL A 572 -14.08 -22.17 -27.00
CA VAL A 572 -14.84 -23.06 -26.10
C VAL A 572 -16.15 -23.52 -26.75
N GLN A 573 -16.83 -22.67 -27.52
CA GLN A 573 -17.99 -23.05 -28.32
C GLN A 573 -17.62 -23.95 -29.50
N GLU A 574 -16.45 -23.78 -30.11
CA GLU A 574 -15.93 -24.59 -31.22
C GLU A 574 -15.33 -25.90 -30.70
N MET A 575 -14.78 -25.97 -29.49
CA MET A 575 -14.46 -27.22 -28.81
C MET A 575 -15.72 -27.94 -28.32
N SER A 576 -16.77 -27.20 -27.91
CA SER A 576 -18.08 -27.77 -27.57
C SER A 576 -18.79 -28.31 -28.81
N VAL A 577 -18.74 -27.59 -29.93
CA VAL A 577 -19.24 -28.04 -31.23
C VAL A 577 -18.36 -29.17 -31.78
N PHE A 578 -17.04 -29.12 -31.65
CA PHE A 578 -16.15 -30.21 -32.05
C PHE A 578 -16.47 -31.49 -31.26
N GLY A 579 -16.53 -31.41 -29.93
CA GLY A 579 -16.98 -32.51 -29.07
C GLY A 579 -18.40 -32.98 -29.39
N LYS A 580 -19.32 -32.06 -29.76
CA LYS A 580 -20.64 -32.42 -30.28
C LYS A 580 -20.57 -33.13 -31.63
N THR A 581 -19.66 -32.76 -32.54
CA THR A 581 -19.45 -33.48 -33.81
C THR A 581 -18.69 -34.79 -33.64
N GLU A 582 -17.85 -34.95 -32.62
CA GLU A 582 -17.29 -36.24 -32.25
C GLU A 582 -18.38 -37.14 -31.65
N LEU A 583 -19.23 -36.60 -30.78
CA LEU A 583 -20.42 -37.31 -30.30
C LEU A 583 -21.36 -37.67 -31.46
N GLU A 584 -21.65 -36.76 -32.39
CA GLU A 584 -22.46 -37.03 -33.58
C GLU A 584 -21.80 -38.08 -34.49
N LYS A 585 -20.48 -38.05 -34.69
CA LYS A 585 -19.75 -39.13 -35.40
C LYS A 585 -19.81 -40.46 -34.66
N THR A 586 -19.74 -40.48 -33.32
CA THR A 586 -19.94 -41.72 -32.56
C THR A 586 -21.39 -42.20 -32.64
N ILE A 587 -22.37 -41.29 -32.71
CA ILE A 587 -23.79 -41.61 -32.92
C ILE A 587 -24.02 -42.11 -34.35
N GLU A 588 -23.38 -41.55 -35.38
CA GLU A 588 -23.42 -42.05 -36.76
C GLU A 588 -22.73 -43.40 -36.88
N HIS A 589 -21.60 -43.62 -36.21
CA HIS A 589 -20.91 -44.91 -36.15
C HIS A 589 -21.76 -45.96 -35.41
N LEU A 590 -22.37 -45.62 -34.27
CA LEU A 590 -23.31 -46.48 -33.55
C LEU A 590 -24.61 -46.70 -34.33
N THR A 591 -25.05 -45.73 -35.13
CA THR A 591 -26.20 -45.87 -36.06
C THR A 591 -25.83 -46.79 -37.22
N CYS A 592 -24.62 -46.71 -37.75
CA CYS A 592 -24.11 -47.62 -38.79
C CYS A 592 -24.00 -49.05 -38.25
N ILE A 593 -23.47 -49.23 -37.04
CA ILE A 593 -23.46 -50.52 -36.34
C ILE A 593 -24.88 -51.01 -36.07
N ASN A 594 -25.80 -50.16 -35.60
CA ASN A 594 -27.21 -50.53 -35.45
C ASN A 594 -27.82 -50.95 -36.79
N HIS A 595 -27.52 -50.27 -37.89
CA HIS A 595 -28.06 -50.61 -39.20
C HIS A 595 -27.43 -51.89 -39.79
N GLN A 596 -26.17 -52.19 -39.45
CA GLN A 596 -25.55 -53.50 -39.69
C GLN A 596 -26.23 -54.60 -38.86
N LEU A 597 -26.44 -54.38 -37.55
CA LEU A 597 -27.16 -55.31 -36.67
C LEU A 597 -28.64 -55.48 -37.07
N GLU A 598 -29.28 -54.45 -37.61
CA GLU A 598 -30.61 -54.52 -38.20
C GLU A 598 -30.58 -55.30 -39.52
N SER A 599 -29.58 -55.10 -40.37
CA SER A 599 -29.38 -55.89 -41.60
C SER A 599 -29.14 -57.37 -41.28
N GLU A 600 -28.27 -57.68 -40.31
CA GLU A 600 -28.06 -59.05 -39.80
C GLU A 600 -29.33 -59.62 -39.19
N LYS A 601 -30.11 -58.83 -38.43
CA LYS A 601 -31.43 -59.21 -37.90
C LYS A 601 -32.44 -59.47 -39.01
N TYR A 602 -32.46 -58.70 -40.10
CA TYR A 602 -33.32 -58.95 -41.26
C TYR A 602 -32.86 -60.18 -42.05
N GLU A 603 -31.54 -60.41 -42.19
CA GLU A 603 -31.00 -61.67 -42.73
C GLU A 603 -31.36 -62.87 -41.85
N LEU A 604 -31.25 -62.76 -40.52
CA LEU A 604 -31.61 -63.82 -39.57
C LEU A 604 -33.12 -64.05 -39.55
N GLN A 605 -33.95 -63.00 -39.69
CA GLN A 605 -35.39 -63.13 -39.88
C GLN A 605 -35.73 -63.79 -41.23
N SER A 606 -34.99 -63.49 -42.30
CA SER A 606 -35.14 -64.14 -43.61
C SER A 606 -34.72 -65.62 -43.56
N LYS A 607 -33.58 -65.93 -42.93
CA LYS A 607 -33.12 -67.31 -42.67
C LYS A 607 -34.11 -68.07 -41.78
N MET A 608 -34.69 -67.41 -40.77
CA MET A 608 -35.78 -67.98 -39.95
C MET A 608 -37.07 -68.18 -40.75
N LEU A 609 -37.42 -67.26 -41.67
CA LEU A 609 -38.58 -67.41 -42.55
C LEU A 609 -38.39 -68.61 -43.49
N LEU A 610 -37.22 -68.72 -44.12
CA LEU A 610 -36.84 -69.86 -44.94
C LEU A 610 -36.84 -71.17 -44.14
N MET A 611 -36.35 -71.16 -42.89
CA MET A 611 -36.46 -72.31 -42.00
C MET A 611 -37.92 -72.63 -41.67
N LYS A 612 -38.79 -71.65 -41.41
CA LYS A 612 -40.23 -71.86 -41.21
C LYS A 612 -40.89 -72.46 -42.45
N GLU A 613 -40.58 -71.97 -43.65
CA GLU A 613 -41.07 -72.55 -44.92
C GLU A 613 -40.58 -73.99 -45.11
N THR A 614 -39.32 -74.31 -44.77
CA THR A 614 -38.84 -75.70 -44.80
C THR A 614 -39.55 -76.58 -43.77
N ILE A 615 -39.79 -76.09 -42.55
CA ILE A 615 -40.55 -76.79 -41.50
C ILE A 615 -41.99 -77.01 -41.96
N GLU A 616 -42.65 -76.00 -42.54
CA GLU A 616 -44.01 -76.12 -43.09
C GLU A 616 -44.04 -77.11 -44.27
N SER A 617 -43.01 -77.16 -45.12
CA SER A 617 -42.89 -78.16 -46.19
C SER A 617 -42.73 -79.59 -45.64
N LEU A 618 -42.05 -79.75 -44.50
CA LEU A 618 -41.86 -81.03 -43.82
C LEU A 618 -43.13 -81.44 -43.05
N GLU A 619 -43.80 -80.50 -42.41
CA GLU A 619 -45.14 -80.71 -41.83
C GLU A 619 -46.15 -81.10 -42.89
N ASN A 620 -46.16 -80.44 -44.06
CA ASN A 620 -47.10 -80.74 -45.12
C ASN A 620 -46.78 -82.09 -45.79
N LYS A 621 -45.50 -82.50 -45.88
CA LYS A 621 -45.13 -83.89 -46.17
C LYS A 621 -45.63 -84.88 -45.09
N SER A 622 -45.48 -84.54 -43.81
CA SER A 622 -45.94 -85.37 -42.69
C SER A 622 -47.47 -85.53 -42.69
N LYS A 623 -48.21 -84.44 -42.97
CA LYS A 623 -49.68 -84.43 -43.10
C LYS A 623 -50.10 -85.27 -44.31
N PHE A 624 -49.40 -85.19 -45.44
CA PHE A 624 -49.65 -86.02 -46.62
C PHE A 624 -49.37 -87.52 -46.37
N GLN A 625 -48.31 -87.84 -45.62
CA GLN A 625 -48.01 -89.22 -45.20
C GLN A 625 -49.06 -89.77 -44.21
N ALA A 626 -49.53 -88.96 -43.26
CA ALA A 626 -50.62 -89.33 -42.37
C ALA A 626 -51.94 -89.58 -43.15
N GLN A 627 -52.21 -88.74 -44.16
CA GLN A 627 -53.38 -88.87 -45.04
C GLN A 627 -53.29 -90.09 -45.98
N GLN A 628 -52.08 -90.51 -46.35
CA GLN A 628 -51.83 -91.77 -47.07
C GLN A 628 -52.10 -93.00 -46.19
N ILE A 629 -51.75 -92.95 -44.90
CA ILE A 629 -52.01 -94.03 -43.93
C ILE A 629 -53.52 -94.21 -43.70
N SER A 630 -54.32 -93.13 -43.67
CA SER A 630 -55.79 -93.23 -43.49
C SER A 630 -56.54 -93.83 -44.68
N GLN A 631 -55.86 -94.17 -45.79
CA GLN A 631 -56.48 -94.67 -47.01
C GLN A 631 -56.41 -96.20 -47.16
N ILE A 632 -55.68 -96.90 -46.27
CA ILE A 632 -55.41 -98.35 -46.35
C ILE A 632 -56.34 -99.18 -45.43
N SER A 633 -57.04 -98.56 -44.47
CA SER A 633 -57.82 -99.25 -43.43
C SER A 633 -59.20 -99.78 -43.86
N HIS A 634 -59.56 -99.71 -45.14
CA HIS A 634 -60.87 -100.15 -45.64
C HIS A 634 -60.75 -101.13 -46.83
N VAL A 635 -60.72 -102.44 -46.56
CA VAL A 635 -61.38 -103.49 -47.38
C VAL A 635 -61.30 -104.87 -46.71
N THR A 636 -62.38 -105.66 -46.85
CA THR A 636 -62.56 -107.09 -46.47
C THR A 636 -62.42 -107.51 -45.00
N GLY A 637 -63.29 -108.42 -44.60
CA GLY A 637 -63.15 -109.30 -43.44
C GLY A 637 -64.21 -110.42 -43.54
N ASP A 638 -64.02 -111.55 -42.85
CA ASP A 638 -65.10 -112.53 -42.67
C ASP A 638 -64.93 -113.40 -41.40
N SER A 639 -65.38 -112.84 -40.28
CA SER A 639 -66.62 -113.31 -39.64
C SER A 639 -66.78 -114.80 -39.24
N ALA A 640 -65.79 -115.38 -38.54
CA ALA A 640 -66.08 -116.45 -37.57
C ALA A 640 -65.04 -116.50 -36.43
N HIS A 641 -63.86 -117.05 -36.68
CA HIS A 641 -62.75 -117.10 -35.70
C HIS A 641 -62.30 -115.69 -35.27
N GLN A 642 -62.41 -114.73 -36.20
CA GLN A 642 -62.24 -113.30 -35.92
C GLN A 642 -63.12 -112.77 -34.77
N LYS A 643 -64.16 -113.46 -34.27
CA LYS A 643 -65.00 -112.93 -33.17
C LYS A 643 -64.43 -113.22 -31.76
N THR A 644 -63.78 -114.36 -31.58
CA THR A 644 -62.94 -114.65 -30.39
C THR A 644 -61.60 -113.93 -30.49
N GLU A 645 -61.04 -113.85 -31.70
CA GLU A 645 -59.81 -113.11 -31.97
C GLU A 645 -60.01 -111.59 -31.79
N MET A 646 -61.12 -111.00 -32.27
CA MET A 646 -61.49 -109.60 -31.97
C MET A 646 -62.02 -109.38 -30.55
N ASN A 647 -62.16 -110.40 -29.71
CA ASN A 647 -62.37 -110.19 -28.27
C ASN A 647 -61.02 -110.16 -27.55
N SER A 648 -60.10 -111.08 -27.87
CA SER A 648 -58.72 -111.06 -27.33
C SER A 648 -57.92 -109.87 -27.85
N LEU A 649 -57.90 -109.62 -29.16
CA LEU A 649 -57.34 -108.41 -29.79
C LEU A 649 -58.05 -107.12 -29.38
N ARG A 650 -59.32 -107.15 -28.91
CA ARG A 650 -59.94 -105.96 -28.31
C ARG A 650 -59.50 -105.76 -26.86
N ILE A 651 -59.39 -106.81 -26.05
CA ILE A 651 -58.80 -106.68 -24.71
C ILE A 651 -57.35 -106.20 -24.81
N VAL A 652 -56.57 -106.74 -25.76
CA VAL A 652 -55.21 -106.30 -26.07
C VAL A 652 -55.19 -104.90 -26.67
N ASN A 653 -56.07 -104.51 -27.59
CA ASN A 653 -56.15 -103.11 -28.06
C ASN A 653 -56.61 -102.16 -26.97
N GLU A 654 -57.53 -102.52 -26.08
CA GLU A 654 -57.92 -101.68 -24.95
C GLU A 654 -56.80 -101.59 -23.90
N GLN A 655 -55.98 -102.63 -23.74
CA GLN A 655 -54.83 -102.62 -22.84
C GLN A 655 -53.64 -101.86 -23.44
N LEU A 656 -53.41 -101.98 -24.76
CA LEU A 656 -52.47 -101.16 -25.51
C LEU A 656 -52.93 -99.70 -25.57
N GLN A 657 -54.22 -99.43 -25.79
CA GLN A 657 -54.79 -98.09 -25.79
C GLN A 657 -54.70 -97.47 -24.40
N ARG A 658 -55.09 -98.17 -23.32
CA ARG A 658 -54.84 -97.69 -21.95
C ARG A 658 -53.37 -97.41 -21.70
N SER A 659 -52.45 -98.26 -22.18
CA SER A 659 -51.02 -97.98 -22.06
C SER A 659 -50.56 -96.79 -22.91
N LEU A 660 -51.16 -96.58 -24.09
CA LEU A 660 -50.89 -95.45 -24.98
C LEU A 660 -51.42 -94.15 -24.37
N ASP A 661 -52.60 -94.19 -23.78
CA ASP A 661 -53.25 -93.11 -23.05
C ASP A 661 -52.43 -92.76 -21.78
N ASP A 662 -51.96 -93.76 -21.03
CA ASP A 662 -51.02 -93.58 -19.92
C ASP A 662 -49.68 -92.97 -20.39
N TYR A 663 -49.11 -93.45 -21.50
CA TYR A 663 -47.89 -92.88 -22.07
C TYR A 663 -48.11 -91.46 -22.59
N GLN A 664 -49.25 -91.16 -23.22
CA GLN A 664 -49.62 -89.82 -23.69
C GLN A 664 -49.89 -88.87 -22.52
N HIS A 665 -50.59 -89.32 -21.47
CA HIS A 665 -50.83 -88.54 -20.26
C HIS A 665 -49.50 -88.26 -19.54
N ARG A 666 -48.62 -89.26 -19.42
CA ARG A 666 -47.27 -89.10 -18.86
C ARG A 666 -46.37 -88.20 -19.72
N LEU A 667 -46.49 -88.24 -21.05
CA LEU A 667 -45.82 -87.30 -21.97
C LEU A 667 -46.38 -85.87 -21.82
N SER A 668 -47.69 -85.73 -21.64
CA SER A 668 -48.36 -84.45 -21.42
C SER A 668 -47.92 -83.82 -20.09
N LEU A 669 -47.89 -84.61 -19.01
CA LEU A 669 -47.34 -84.20 -17.71
C LEU A 669 -45.86 -83.79 -17.83
N LYS A 670 -45.02 -84.58 -18.51
CA LYS A 670 -43.61 -84.21 -18.73
C LYS A 670 -43.41 -83.02 -19.68
N ARG A 671 -44.38 -82.74 -20.57
CA ARG A 671 -44.39 -81.53 -21.39
C ARG A 671 -44.77 -80.30 -20.56
N GLY A 672 -45.80 -80.39 -19.71
CA GLY A 672 -46.16 -79.32 -18.76
C GLY A 672 -45.07 -79.03 -17.71
N GLU A 673 -44.38 -80.06 -17.21
CA GLU A 673 -43.18 -79.90 -16.37
C GLU A 673 -42.06 -79.17 -17.12
N LEU A 674 -41.83 -79.51 -18.39
CA LEU A 674 -40.82 -78.86 -19.23
C LEU A 674 -41.17 -77.40 -19.54
N GLU A 675 -42.42 -77.12 -19.90
CA GLU A 675 -42.93 -75.75 -20.15
C GLU A 675 -42.86 -74.89 -18.88
N SER A 676 -43.21 -75.45 -17.71
CA SER A 676 -43.05 -74.77 -16.42
C SER A 676 -41.58 -74.48 -16.09
N ALA A 677 -40.68 -75.43 -16.35
CA ALA A 677 -39.23 -75.22 -16.17
C ALA A 677 -38.66 -74.19 -17.16
N GLN A 678 -39.16 -74.14 -18.40
CA GLN A 678 -38.75 -73.15 -19.40
C GLN A 678 -39.20 -71.74 -19.01
N GLU A 679 -40.42 -71.57 -18.50
CA GLU A 679 -40.89 -70.26 -18.02
C GLU A 679 -40.13 -69.83 -16.76
N GLN A 680 -39.75 -70.75 -15.87
CA GLN A 680 -38.84 -70.46 -14.74
C GLN A 680 -37.44 -70.04 -15.21
N ILE A 681 -36.85 -70.71 -16.21
CA ILE A 681 -35.56 -70.34 -16.79
C ILE A 681 -35.63 -68.91 -17.36
N LYS A 682 -36.66 -68.61 -18.15
CA LYS A 682 -36.92 -67.30 -18.76
C LYS A 682 -37.09 -66.18 -17.72
N ILE A 683 -37.73 -66.46 -16.58
CA ILE A 683 -37.82 -65.52 -15.44
C ILE A 683 -36.45 -65.30 -14.78
N LEU A 684 -35.63 -66.35 -14.65
CA LEU A 684 -34.28 -66.25 -14.09
C LEU A 684 -33.32 -65.51 -15.04
N GLU A 685 -33.41 -65.74 -16.35
CA GLU A 685 -32.70 -64.99 -17.39
C GLU A 685 -33.09 -63.50 -17.36
N GLY A 686 -34.38 -63.19 -17.20
CA GLY A 686 -34.86 -61.82 -16.97
C GLY A 686 -34.22 -61.17 -15.74
N LYS A 687 -34.18 -61.88 -14.59
CA LYS A 687 -33.50 -61.39 -13.37
C LYS A 687 -32.00 -61.22 -13.54
N ILE A 688 -31.33 -62.10 -14.28
CA ILE A 688 -29.89 -61.97 -14.60
C ILE A 688 -29.64 -60.73 -15.45
N ASN A 689 -30.49 -60.46 -16.44
CA ASN A 689 -30.38 -59.26 -17.27
C ASN A 689 -30.65 -57.96 -16.48
N GLU A 690 -31.63 -57.95 -15.56
CA GLU A 690 -31.83 -56.83 -14.64
C GLU A 690 -30.63 -56.60 -13.71
N LEU A 691 -30.03 -57.67 -13.17
CA LEU A 691 -28.86 -57.57 -12.30
C LEU A 691 -27.62 -57.09 -13.07
N ASN A 692 -27.43 -57.54 -14.31
CA ASN A 692 -26.36 -57.04 -15.18
C ASN A 692 -26.54 -55.55 -15.50
N LEU A 693 -27.75 -55.10 -15.83
CA LEU A 693 -28.04 -53.68 -16.06
C LEU A 693 -27.82 -52.81 -14.83
N LYS A 694 -28.16 -53.32 -13.63
CA LYS A 694 -27.87 -52.65 -12.35
C LYS A 694 -26.36 -52.60 -12.07
N MET A 695 -25.63 -53.68 -12.36
CA MET A 695 -24.17 -53.74 -12.18
C MET A 695 -23.44 -52.79 -13.13
N THR A 696 -23.80 -52.73 -14.42
CA THR A 696 -23.20 -51.75 -15.35
C THR A 696 -23.54 -50.31 -14.97
N SER A 697 -24.78 -50.04 -14.54
CA SER A 697 -25.16 -48.73 -14.01
C SER A 697 -24.35 -48.33 -12.78
N GLN A 698 -24.02 -49.28 -11.89
CA GLN A 698 -23.20 -49.03 -10.69
C GLN A 698 -21.71 -48.86 -11.02
N ASP A 699 -21.18 -49.60 -12.01
CA ASP A 699 -19.81 -49.38 -12.51
C ASP A 699 -19.67 -48.02 -13.21
N GLU A 700 -20.70 -47.57 -13.95
CA GLU A 700 -20.77 -46.24 -14.54
C GLU A 700 -20.82 -45.14 -13.46
N GLU A 701 -21.70 -45.26 -12.46
CA GLU A 701 -21.72 -44.36 -11.30
C GLU A 701 -20.38 -44.34 -10.54
N ALA A 702 -19.75 -45.49 -10.34
CA ALA A 702 -18.44 -45.61 -9.70
C ALA A 702 -17.31 -44.98 -10.55
N HIS A 703 -17.39 -45.07 -11.88
CA HIS A 703 -16.44 -44.40 -12.77
C HIS A 703 -16.65 -42.89 -12.78
N VAL A 704 -17.91 -42.40 -12.74
CA VAL A 704 -18.21 -40.98 -12.59
C VAL A 704 -17.69 -40.47 -11.25
N MET A 705 -17.98 -41.16 -10.13
CA MET A 705 -17.45 -40.79 -8.80
C MET A 705 -15.91 -40.76 -8.77
N LYS A 706 -15.23 -41.74 -9.37
CA LYS A 706 -13.75 -41.72 -9.51
C LYS A 706 -13.24 -40.52 -10.33
N LYS A 707 -13.93 -40.13 -11.41
CA LYS A 707 -13.60 -38.91 -12.16
C LYS A 707 -13.81 -37.65 -11.30
N THR A 708 -14.92 -37.56 -10.57
CA THR A 708 -15.21 -36.41 -9.69
C THR A 708 -14.19 -36.29 -8.56
N ILE A 709 -13.81 -37.40 -7.91
CA ILE A 709 -12.73 -37.43 -6.91
C ILE A 709 -11.41 -36.94 -7.54
N GLY A 710 -11.03 -37.45 -8.71
CA GLY A 710 -9.83 -37.00 -9.44
C GLY A 710 -9.88 -35.58 -10.02
N VAL A 711 -11.01 -34.88 -9.91
CA VAL A 711 -11.14 -33.43 -10.12
C VAL A 711 -11.00 -32.71 -8.77
N ILE A 712 -11.71 -33.15 -7.73
CA ILE A 712 -11.64 -32.60 -6.37
C ILE A 712 -10.21 -32.66 -5.81
N ASP A 713 -9.44 -33.72 -6.07
CA ASP A 713 -8.05 -33.82 -5.65
C ASP A 713 -7.17 -32.74 -6.33
N LYS A 714 -7.42 -32.43 -7.61
CA LYS A 714 -6.70 -31.37 -8.35
C LYS A 714 -7.14 -29.98 -7.89
N GLU A 715 -8.43 -29.78 -7.65
CA GLU A 715 -8.95 -28.54 -7.07
C GLU A 715 -8.36 -28.32 -5.66
N LYS A 716 -8.26 -29.37 -4.84
CA LYS A 716 -7.56 -29.35 -3.55
C LYS A 716 -6.09 -28.95 -3.71
N ASP A 717 -5.37 -29.54 -4.65
CA ASP A 717 -3.94 -29.26 -4.83
C ASP A 717 -3.69 -27.82 -5.34
N ILE A 718 -4.53 -27.32 -6.26
CA ILE A 718 -4.51 -25.91 -6.71
C ILE A 718 -4.89 -24.96 -5.57
N LEU A 719 -5.87 -25.32 -4.74
CA LEU A 719 -6.25 -24.52 -3.57
C LEU A 719 -5.15 -24.53 -2.49
N GLN A 720 -4.42 -25.63 -2.33
CA GLN A 720 -3.26 -25.73 -1.44
C GLN A 720 -2.14 -24.80 -1.92
N GLU A 721 -1.75 -24.89 -3.20
CA GLU A 721 -0.78 -23.98 -3.84
C GLU A 721 -1.20 -22.50 -3.69
N THR A 722 -2.49 -22.20 -3.88
CA THR A 722 -3.06 -20.86 -3.68
C THR A 722 -3.03 -20.39 -2.22
N VAL A 723 -3.16 -21.30 -1.25
CA VAL A 723 -3.05 -21.02 0.19
C VAL A 723 -1.59 -20.79 0.59
N ASP A 724 -0.67 -21.58 0.04
CA ASP A 724 0.76 -21.48 0.33
C ASP A 724 1.34 -20.18 -0.26
N GLU A 725 1.01 -19.83 -1.52
CA GLU A 725 1.30 -18.51 -2.12
C GLU A 725 0.77 -17.35 -1.25
N LYS A 726 -0.46 -17.48 -0.73
CA LYS A 726 -1.06 -16.42 0.10
C LYS A 726 -0.41 -16.35 1.48
N THR A 727 0.08 -17.46 2.01
CA THR A 727 0.82 -17.52 3.27
C THR A 727 2.18 -16.84 3.12
N GLU A 728 2.89 -17.08 2.02
CA GLU A 728 4.14 -16.40 1.67
C GLU A 728 3.91 -14.88 1.51
N LYS A 729 2.91 -14.47 0.71
CA LYS A 729 2.55 -13.05 0.54
C LYS A 729 2.11 -12.37 1.83
N ILE A 730 1.50 -13.10 2.77
CA ILE A 730 1.19 -12.59 4.11
C ILE A 730 2.47 -12.41 4.94
N ALA A 731 3.42 -13.35 4.89
CA ALA A 731 4.71 -13.22 5.58
C ALA A 731 5.52 -12.03 5.05
N ASP A 732 5.61 -11.86 3.72
CA ASP A 732 6.26 -10.71 3.08
C ASP A 732 5.63 -9.38 3.52
N LEU A 733 4.29 -9.30 3.52
CA LEU A 733 3.58 -8.10 3.97
C LEU A 733 3.77 -7.85 5.46
N GLN A 734 3.88 -8.90 6.28
CA GLN A 734 4.13 -8.79 7.72
C GLN A 734 5.56 -8.28 7.99
N GLU A 735 6.58 -8.81 7.33
CA GLU A 735 7.95 -8.28 7.44
C GLU A 735 8.04 -6.84 6.93
N ASN A 736 7.39 -6.52 5.82
CA ASN A 736 7.33 -5.14 5.32
C ASN A 736 6.67 -4.21 6.34
N LEU A 737 5.57 -4.63 6.98
CA LEU A 737 4.89 -3.84 8.01
C LEU A 737 5.77 -3.63 9.25
N ASP A 738 6.38 -4.70 9.78
CA ASP A 738 7.39 -4.66 10.84
C ASP A 738 8.52 -3.68 10.52
N ASN A 739 9.02 -3.68 9.29
CA ASN A 739 10.09 -2.80 8.84
C ASN A 739 9.63 -1.34 8.66
N LYS A 740 8.36 -1.10 8.30
CA LYS A 740 7.74 0.24 8.35
C LYS A 740 7.52 0.71 9.78
N GLU A 741 7.12 -0.15 10.72
CA GLU A 741 6.97 0.20 12.13
C GLU A 741 8.31 0.59 12.77
N LYS A 742 9.39 -0.17 12.49
CA LYS A 742 10.76 0.19 12.90
C LYS A 742 11.18 1.56 12.34
N ALA A 743 10.88 1.83 11.07
CA ALA A 743 11.14 3.14 10.46
C ALA A 743 10.32 4.27 11.11
N ILE A 744 9.03 4.05 11.40
CA ILE A 744 8.17 5.01 12.10
C ILE A 744 8.65 5.26 13.54
N ALA A 745 9.14 4.23 14.24
CA ALA A 745 9.74 4.36 15.56
C ALA A 745 11.02 5.21 15.51
N GLN A 746 11.91 4.97 14.54
CA GLN A 746 13.10 5.79 14.34
C GLN A 746 12.74 7.25 13.98
N MET A 747 11.76 7.46 13.10
CA MET A 747 11.30 8.81 12.74
C MET A 747 10.73 9.54 13.96
N LYS A 748 9.95 8.87 14.83
CA LYS A 748 9.48 9.45 16.10
C LYS A 748 10.62 9.88 17.02
N ILE A 749 11.68 9.07 17.15
CA ILE A 749 12.89 9.43 17.91
C ILE A 749 13.51 10.71 17.33
N THR A 750 13.76 10.74 16.02
CA THR A 750 14.35 11.92 15.36
C THR A 750 13.47 13.18 15.44
N ILE A 751 12.15 13.03 15.48
CA ILE A 751 11.22 14.15 15.71
C ILE A 751 11.39 14.67 17.14
N SER A 752 11.41 13.82 18.16
CA SER A 752 11.63 14.26 19.55
C SER A 752 13.03 14.87 19.77
N GLU A 753 14.05 14.39 19.06
CA GLU A 753 15.39 15.02 19.03
C GLU A 753 15.34 16.42 18.40
N CYS A 754 14.62 16.60 17.30
CA CYS A 754 14.39 17.91 16.67
C CYS A 754 13.53 18.84 17.53
N GLU A 755 12.56 18.32 18.27
CA GLU A 755 11.75 19.09 19.22
C GLU A 755 12.59 19.57 20.41
N LEU A 756 13.47 18.72 20.94
CA LEU A 756 14.43 19.08 22.00
C LEU A 756 15.40 20.16 21.52
N SER A 757 16.03 20.01 20.35
CA SER A 757 16.95 21.02 19.82
C SER A 757 16.23 22.32 19.47
N MET A 758 15.01 22.27 18.93
CA MET A 758 14.17 23.45 18.71
C MET A 758 13.87 24.17 20.04
N ASN A 759 13.60 23.45 21.12
CA ASN A 759 13.30 24.06 22.41
C ASN A 759 14.56 24.67 23.06
N GLN A 760 15.72 24.02 22.95
CA GLN A 760 17.02 24.62 23.33
C GLN A 760 17.31 25.90 22.54
N LEU A 761 17.05 25.93 21.24
CA LEU A 761 17.20 27.13 20.40
C LEU A 761 16.21 28.24 20.79
N LYS A 762 14.97 27.92 21.17
CA LYS A 762 14.02 28.90 21.72
C LYS A 762 14.51 29.48 23.05
N GLU A 763 15.01 28.65 23.96
CA GLU A 763 15.57 29.13 25.23
C GLU A 763 16.77 30.05 25.00
N ALA A 764 17.69 29.66 24.11
CA ALA A 764 18.82 30.49 23.68
C ALA A 764 18.36 31.83 23.08
N LEU A 765 17.33 31.83 22.22
CA LEU A 765 16.73 33.05 21.67
C LEU A 765 16.19 33.96 22.78
N THR A 766 15.40 33.42 23.72
CA THR A 766 14.89 34.23 24.85
C THR A 766 16.00 34.78 25.75
N ASN A 767 17.16 34.11 25.84
CA ASN A 767 18.33 34.63 26.54
C ASN A 767 18.99 35.79 25.78
N ARG A 768 19.10 35.70 24.45
CA ARG A 768 19.55 36.82 23.60
C ARG A 768 18.57 37.99 23.63
N ASP A 769 17.26 37.75 23.68
CA ASP A 769 16.27 38.83 23.88
C ASP A 769 16.44 39.51 25.25
N ARG A 770 16.69 38.77 26.33
CA ARG A 770 16.98 39.34 27.66
C ARG A 770 18.27 40.19 27.64
N GLU A 771 19.31 39.70 26.96
CA GLU A 771 20.59 40.38 26.78
C GLU A 771 20.43 41.68 25.97
N ILE A 772 19.76 41.64 24.82
CA ILE A 772 19.44 42.80 23.97
C ILE A 772 18.62 43.84 24.76
N ASN A 773 17.63 43.42 25.55
CA ASN A 773 16.85 44.33 26.40
C ASN A 773 17.66 44.92 27.57
N SER A 774 18.69 44.21 28.05
CA SER A 774 19.63 44.76 29.04
C SER A 774 20.55 45.81 28.42
N LEU A 775 21.15 45.50 27.26
CA LEU A 775 22.03 46.41 26.52
C LEU A 775 21.30 47.67 26.05
N ARG A 776 20.03 47.56 25.62
CA ARG A 776 19.18 48.73 25.31
C ARG A 776 19.00 49.66 26.52
N ARG A 777 18.74 49.12 27.72
CA ARG A 777 18.60 49.92 28.95
C ARG A 777 19.91 50.59 29.37
N GLN A 778 21.06 49.95 29.12
CA GLN A 778 22.38 50.55 29.33
C GLN A 778 22.62 51.70 28.34
N LEU A 779 22.27 51.49 27.05
CA LEU A 779 22.32 52.53 26.03
C LEU A 779 21.44 53.74 26.40
N ASP A 780 20.21 53.50 26.86
CA ASP A 780 19.27 54.54 27.31
C ASP A 780 19.77 55.32 28.55
N ALA A 781 20.60 54.70 29.40
CA ALA A 781 21.24 55.36 30.53
C ALA A 781 22.39 56.27 30.07
N VAL A 782 23.29 55.76 29.23
CA VAL A 782 24.42 56.52 28.67
C VAL A 782 23.96 57.73 27.85
N HIS A 783 22.83 57.64 27.12
CA HIS A 783 22.26 58.80 26.44
C HIS A 783 21.78 59.89 27.42
N LYS A 784 21.20 59.52 28.57
CA LYS A 784 20.79 60.51 29.58
C LYS A 784 21.98 61.16 30.26
N GLU A 785 23.02 60.39 30.57
CA GLU A 785 24.28 60.91 31.10
C GLU A 785 24.93 61.89 30.10
N LEU A 786 24.90 61.58 28.79
CA LEU A 786 25.36 62.46 27.73
C LEU A 786 24.53 63.76 27.64
N ASP A 787 23.19 63.67 27.75
CA ASP A 787 22.30 64.84 27.80
C ASP A 787 22.55 65.71 29.05
N GLU A 788 22.94 65.12 30.18
CA GLU A 788 23.27 65.82 31.43
C GLU A 788 24.63 66.53 31.33
N VAL A 789 25.64 65.85 30.79
CA VAL A 789 26.96 66.45 30.48
C VAL A 789 26.82 67.57 29.43
N GLY A 790 25.96 67.38 28.42
CA GLY A 790 25.64 68.41 27.43
C GLY A 790 25.05 69.68 28.06
N ARG A 791 24.06 69.54 28.94
CA ARG A 791 23.47 70.64 29.71
C ARG A 791 24.49 71.31 30.64
N ALA A 792 25.33 70.54 31.34
CA ALA A 792 26.38 71.09 32.21
C ALA A 792 27.40 71.92 31.42
N ARG A 793 27.85 71.43 30.26
CA ARG A 793 28.73 72.15 29.34
C ARG A 793 28.09 73.46 28.85
N GLU A 794 26.79 73.45 28.53
CA GLU A 794 26.10 74.66 28.04
C GLU A 794 25.98 75.74 29.14
N ILE A 795 25.82 75.34 30.40
CA ILE A 795 25.83 76.25 31.57
C ILE A 795 27.22 76.87 31.75
N ALA A 796 28.27 76.03 31.77
CA ALA A 796 29.66 76.51 31.91
C ALA A 796 30.08 77.45 30.76
N PHE A 797 29.59 77.23 29.54
CA PHE A 797 29.84 78.11 28.40
C PHE A 797 29.19 79.49 28.57
N LYS A 798 27.98 79.55 29.14
CA LYS A 798 27.27 80.82 29.44
C LYS A 798 27.97 81.61 30.55
N GLU A 799 28.52 80.92 31.55
CA GLU A 799 29.28 81.53 32.64
C GLU A 799 30.64 82.07 32.18
N ASN A 800 31.38 81.29 31.39
CA ASN A 800 32.66 81.72 30.80
C ASN A 800 32.46 82.96 29.88
N ARG A 801 31.41 82.95 29.05
CA ARG A 801 31.05 84.12 28.22
C ARG A 801 30.77 85.37 29.06
N ARG A 802 30.07 85.24 30.18
CA ARG A 802 29.81 86.37 31.08
C ARG A 802 31.10 86.95 31.67
N LEU A 803 32.04 86.10 32.10
CA LEU A 803 33.35 86.56 32.60
C LEU A 803 34.17 87.26 31.51
N GLN A 804 34.04 86.83 30.25
CA GLN A 804 34.63 87.48 29.08
C GLN A 804 33.99 88.84 28.79
N ASP A 805 32.65 88.95 28.90
CA ASP A 805 31.91 90.20 28.75
C ASP A 805 32.30 91.22 29.85
N ASP A 806 32.38 90.77 31.12
CA ASP A 806 32.81 91.60 32.27
C ASP A 806 34.26 92.14 32.07
N LEU A 807 35.19 91.28 31.60
CA LEU A 807 36.56 91.68 31.22
C LEU A 807 36.60 92.72 30.10
N SER A 808 35.75 92.56 29.08
CA SER A 808 35.68 93.52 27.95
C SER A 808 35.21 94.90 28.39
N THR A 809 34.41 94.97 29.46
CA THR A 809 33.85 96.23 29.96
C THR A 809 34.94 97.10 30.62
N MET A 810 35.79 96.51 31.48
CA MET A 810 36.92 97.23 32.09
C MET A 810 37.99 97.65 31.07
N ALA A 811 38.19 96.87 30.01
CA ALA A 811 39.12 97.24 28.93
C ALA A 811 38.64 98.47 28.14
N ARG A 812 37.33 98.67 28.00
CA ARG A 812 36.73 99.78 27.24
C ARG A 812 36.82 101.11 27.99
N GLU A 813 36.47 101.15 29.28
CA GLU A 813 36.44 102.37 30.10
C GLU A 813 37.82 103.06 30.21
N ASN A 814 38.91 102.29 30.11
CA ASN A 814 40.28 102.80 30.19
C ASN A 814 40.84 103.34 28.85
N GLN A 815 40.12 103.13 27.74
CA GLN A 815 40.53 103.51 26.38
C GLN A 815 39.70 104.70 25.82
N GLU A 816 38.49 104.91 26.34
CA GLU A 816 37.44 105.80 25.80
C GLU A 816 37.74 107.32 25.94
N GLN A 817 38.81 107.71 26.65
CA GLN A 817 38.96 109.07 27.18
C GLN A 817 39.75 110.07 26.30
N GLU A 818 40.73 109.63 25.49
CA GLU A 818 41.69 110.56 24.83
C GLU A 818 41.55 110.73 23.30
N ASN A 819 41.26 109.68 22.54
CA ASN A 819 41.35 109.73 21.06
C ASN A 819 40.08 109.26 20.31
N GLN A 820 38.96 109.18 21.02
CA GLN A 820 37.63 108.84 20.50
C GLN A 820 37.22 109.72 19.30
N ASP A 821 37.29 111.05 19.46
CA ASP A 821 36.78 112.05 18.50
C ASP A 821 37.39 111.97 17.08
N LEU A 822 38.65 111.55 16.96
CA LEU A 822 39.33 111.46 15.65
C LEU A 822 39.18 110.08 15.01
N LEU A 823 38.98 109.05 15.83
CA LEU A 823 38.94 107.66 15.43
C LEU A 823 37.55 107.24 14.94
N ASP A 824 36.49 107.72 15.58
CA ASP A 824 35.08 107.42 15.26
C ASP A 824 34.72 107.62 13.78
N ARG A 825 35.31 108.62 13.12
CA ARG A 825 35.04 108.91 11.70
C ARG A 825 35.70 107.95 10.71
N PHE A 826 36.81 107.33 11.08
CA PHE A 826 37.47 106.32 10.23
C PHE A 826 37.04 104.90 10.60
N GLN A 827 36.87 104.60 11.89
CA GLN A 827 36.33 103.32 12.35
C GLN A 827 34.91 103.06 11.86
N LEU A 828 34.00 104.07 11.82
CA LEU A 828 32.64 103.85 11.31
C LEU A 828 32.60 103.37 9.84
N LEU A 829 33.65 103.62 9.05
CA LEU A 829 33.79 103.14 7.67
C LEU A 829 34.63 101.86 7.59
N HIS A 830 35.72 101.76 8.36
CA HIS A 830 36.60 100.59 8.39
C HIS A 830 35.94 99.38 9.07
N ASN A 831 35.44 99.56 10.30
CA ASN A 831 34.74 98.53 11.05
C ASN A 831 33.54 98.03 10.25
N ARG A 832 32.85 98.90 9.49
CA ARG A 832 31.70 98.53 8.65
C ARG A 832 32.07 97.73 7.40
N ALA A 833 33.32 97.83 6.93
CA ALA A 833 33.84 96.97 5.87
C ALA A 833 34.25 95.60 6.43
N GLU A 834 35.01 95.60 7.53
CA GLU A 834 35.39 94.37 8.26
C GLU A 834 34.15 93.60 8.74
N ASP A 835 33.09 94.32 9.16
CA ASP A 835 31.80 93.74 9.55
C ASP A 835 31.16 92.93 8.42
N TRP A 836 31.36 93.31 7.15
CA TRP A 836 30.85 92.58 6.00
C TRP A 836 31.80 91.48 5.54
N GLU A 837 33.11 91.66 5.71
CA GLU A 837 34.14 90.66 5.39
C GLU A 837 34.09 89.48 6.39
N VAL A 838 33.97 89.77 7.69
CA VAL A 838 33.73 88.77 8.74
C VAL A 838 32.38 88.08 8.54
N LYS A 839 31.31 88.80 8.18
CA LYS A 839 30.01 88.17 7.86
C LYS A 839 30.06 87.32 6.58
N ALA A 840 30.88 87.69 5.60
CA ALA A 840 31.11 86.87 4.40
C ALA A 840 31.85 85.58 4.76
N HIS A 841 32.98 85.66 5.47
CA HIS A 841 33.73 84.47 5.89
C HIS A 841 32.96 83.59 6.90
N GLN A 842 32.14 84.19 7.78
CA GLN A 842 31.22 83.42 8.62
C GLN A 842 30.18 82.68 7.75
N ALA A 843 29.56 83.34 6.78
CA ALA A 843 28.62 82.70 5.85
C ALA A 843 29.28 81.64 4.96
N GLU A 844 30.55 81.79 4.58
CA GLU A 844 31.34 80.76 3.88
C GLU A 844 31.66 79.57 4.78
N GLY A 845 31.92 79.80 6.07
CA GLY A 845 32.11 78.78 7.09
C GLY A 845 30.82 77.99 7.36
N GLU A 846 29.70 78.69 7.58
CA GLU A 846 28.37 78.12 7.75
C GLU A 846 27.93 77.34 6.51
N SER A 847 28.11 77.91 5.31
CA SER A 847 27.87 77.22 4.03
C SER A 847 28.75 75.98 3.85
N SER A 848 30.00 76.02 4.32
CA SER A 848 30.90 74.87 4.31
C SER A 848 30.50 73.79 5.31
N SER A 849 30.00 74.15 6.51
CA SER A 849 29.43 73.21 7.48
C SER A 849 28.20 72.52 6.90
N VAL A 850 27.21 73.31 6.45
CA VAL A 850 25.97 72.79 5.83
C VAL A 850 26.28 71.92 4.60
N ARG A 851 27.29 72.25 3.80
CA ARG A 851 27.74 71.41 2.67
C ARG A 851 28.36 70.08 3.13
N LEU A 852 29.10 70.06 4.23
CA LEU A 852 29.66 68.82 4.81
C LEU A 852 28.58 67.97 5.48
N GLU A 853 27.64 68.59 6.19
CA GLU A 853 26.45 67.94 6.76
C GLU A 853 25.58 67.31 5.68
N LEU A 854 25.29 68.03 4.59
CA LEU A 854 24.57 67.51 3.43
C LEU A 854 25.30 66.35 2.72
N LEU A 855 26.65 66.36 2.73
CA LEU A 855 27.45 65.24 2.22
C LEU A 855 27.37 64.02 3.14
N SER A 856 27.44 64.21 4.47
CA SER A 856 27.25 63.13 5.45
C SER A 856 25.87 62.49 5.28
N ILE A 857 24.82 63.33 5.29
CA ILE A 857 23.42 62.90 5.13
C ILE A 857 23.21 62.20 3.78
N ASP A 858 23.86 62.61 2.69
CA ASP A 858 23.76 61.87 1.43
C ASP A 858 24.53 60.54 1.43
N THR A 859 25.66 60.42 2.14
CA THR A 859 26.34 59.13 2.37
C THR A 859 25.51 58.18 3.24
N GLU A 860 24.95 58.67 4.34
CA GLU A 860 24.03 57.91 5.20
C GLU A 860 22.78 57.47 4.42
N ARG A 861 22.18 58.38 3.65
CA ARG A 861 21.04 58.10 2.75
C ARG A 861 21.40 57.13 1.63
N ARG A 862 22.67 57.01 1.23
CA ARG A 862 23.14 56.01 0.25
C ARG A 862 23.22 54.63 0.93
N HIS A 863 23.87 54.53 2.09
CA HIS A 863 23.95 53.29 2.85
C HIS A 863 22.59 52.77 3.35
N LEU A 864 21.66 53.66 3.69
CA LEU A 864 20.28 53.29 4.00
C LEU A 864 19.53 52.74 2.78
N ARG A 865 19.76 53.26 1.57
CA ARG A 865 19.20 52.70 0.33
C ARG A 865 19.81 51.34 0.02
N GLU A 866 21.14 51.22 0.07
CA GLU A 866 21.85 49.94 -0.13
C GLU A 866 21.35 48.87 0.85
N ARG A 867 21.10 49.24 2.12
CA ARG A 867 20.52 48.35 3.14
C ARG A 867 19.06 47.97 2.87
N VAL A 868 18.24 48.89 2.36
CA VAL A 868 16.86 48.58 1.93
C VAL A 868 16.87 47.64 0.73
N GLU A 869 17.70 47.90 -0.28
CA GLU A 869 17.85 47.03 -1.46
C GLU A 869 18.40 45.63 -1.13
N LEU A 870 19.10 45.45 0.00
CA LEU A 870 19.50 44.13 0.50
C LEU A 870 18.35 43.43 1.22
N LEU A 871 17.65 44.13 2.12
CA LEU A 871 16.47 43.59 2.82
C LEU A 871 15.33 43.23 1.85
N GLU A 872 15.13 43.99 0.78
CA GLU A 872 14.17 43.68 -0.28
C GLU A 872 14.53 42.39 -1.04
N LYS A 873 15.83 42.12 -1.24
CA LYS A 873 16.31 40.86 -1.85
C LYS A 873 16.13 39.67 -0.89
N GLU A 874 16.50 39.82 0.39
CA GLU A 874 16.26 38.82 1.43
C GLU A 874 14.77 38.47 1.56
N ILE A 875 13.88 39.48 1.56
CA ILE A 875 12.43 39.28 1.55
C ILE A 875 11.98 38.55 0.27
N GLN A 876 12.49 38.91 -0.91
CA GLN A 876 12.14 38.22 -2.16
C GLN A 876 12.62 36.77 -2.19
N GLU A 877 13.80 36.47 -1.64
CA GLU A 877 14.32 35.10 -1.49
C GLU A 877 13.47 34.28 -0.50
N HIS A 878 13.07 34.86 0.63
CA HIS A 878 12.13 34.23 1.56
C HIS A 878 10.74 34.00 0.93
N VAL A 879 10.22 34.93 0.13
CA VAL A 879 8.97 34.75 -0.64
C VAL A 879 9.10 33.64 -1.67
N ASN A 880 10.24 33.53 -2.36
CA ASN A 880 10.50 32.44 -3.31
C ASN A 880 10.56 31.07 -2.59
N ALA A 881 11.20 31.01 -1.43
CA ALA A 881 11.24 29.82 -0.59
C ALA A 881 9.84 29.43 -0.08
N HIS A 882 9.01 30.40 0.32
CA HIS A 882 7.62 30.16 0.74
C HIS A 882 6.80 29.51 -0.37
N HIS A 883 6.83 30.05 -1.60
CA HIS A 883 6.15 29.46 -2.76
C HIS A 883 6.65 28.03 -3.07
N ALA A 884 7.95 27.75 -2.86
CA ALA A 884 8.49 26.41 -3.01
C ALA A 884 7.95 25.44 -1.94
N TYR A 885 7.86 25.87 -0.68
CA TYR A 885 7.26 25.07 0.39
C TYR A 885 5.75 24.87 0.20
N GLU A 886 4.99 25.89 -0.18
CA GLU A 886 3.56 25.76 -0.53
C GLU A 886 3.34 24.79 -1.69
N SER A 887 4.23 24.79 -2.68
CA SER A 887 4.20 23.84 -3.81
C SER A 887 4.50 22.40 -3.36
N GLN A 888 5.45 22.21 -2.44
CA GLN A 888 5.75 20.90 -1.84
C GLN A 888 4.59 20.41 -0.98
N ILE A 889 4.04 21.24 -0.08
CA ILE A 889 2.86 20.94 0.74
C ILE A 889 1.66 20.58 -0.15
N SER A 890 1.42 21.35 -1.23
CA SER A 890 0.37 21.06 -2.21
C SER A 890 0.58 19.76 -2.97
N SER A 891 1.83 19.33 -3.15
CA SER A 891 2.18 18.03 -3.75
C SER A 891 1.96 16.89 -2.75
N MET A 892 2.42 17.06 -1.51
CA MET A 892 2.24 16.10 -0.41
C MET A 892 0.76 15.88 -0.07
N ALA A 893 -0.05 16.93 0.00
CA ALA A 893 -1.50 16.83 0.21
C ALA A 893 -2.19 16.03 -0.92
N LYS A 894 -1.77 16.22 -2.18
CA LYS A 894 -2.26 15.42 -3.32
C LYS A 894 -1.77 13.97 -3.30
N ALA A 895 -0.59 13.70 -2.75
CA ALA A 895 -0.10 12.35 -2.54
C ALA A 895 -0.85 11.65 -1.39
N MET A 896 -1.09 12.34 -0.27
CA MET A 896 -1.89 11.86 0.85
C MET A 896 -3.32 11.52 0.42
N ALA A 897 -4.02 12.44 -0.28
CA ALA A 897 -5.38 12.17 -0.76
C ALA A 897 -5.47 10.92 -1.66
N ARG A 898 -4.45 10.67 -2.51
CA ARG A 898 -4.38 9.44 -3.32
C ARG A 898 -4.15 8.19 -2.46
N LEU A 899 -3.34 8.27 -1.41
CA LEU A 899 -3.12 7.17 -0.47
C LEU A 899 -4.35 6.90 0.41
N GLU A 900 -5.13 7.93 0.76
CA GLU A 900 -6.43 7.79 1.42
C GLU A 900 -7.47 7.12 0.51
N ASP A 901 -7.54 7.52 -0.76
CA ASP A 901 -8.46 6.91 -1.73
C ASP A 901 -8.06 5.48 -2.10
N GLU A 902 -6.77 5.18 -2.21
CA GLU A 902 -6.24 3.81 -2.37
C GLU A 902 -6.56 2.96 -1.12
N LEU A 903 -6.33 3.49 0.09
CA LEU A 903 -6.69 2.79 1.33
C LEU A 903 -8.19 2.47 1.39
N ARG A 904 -9.06 3.41 1.02
CA ARG A 904 -10.50 3.14 0.87
C ARG A 904 -10.79 2.05 -0.17
N HIS A 905 -10.05 1.98 -1.26
CA HIS A 905 -10.22 0.91 -2.26
C HIS A 905 -9.87 -0.46 -1.64
N GLN A 906 -8.70 -0.57 -1.02
CA GLN A 906 -8.25 -1.77 -0.34
C GLN A 906 -9.19 -2.21 0.81
N GLU A 907 -9.81 -1.27 1.53
CA GLU A 907 -10.84 -1.57 2.53
C GLU A 907 -12.14 -2.13 1.91
N ASN A 908 -12.57 -1.60 0.77
CA ASN A 908 -13.74 -2.11 0.04
C ASN A 908 -13.47 -3.50 -0.57
N ASP A 909 -12.31 -3.70 -1.18
CA ASP A 909 -11.91 -4.98 -1.76
C ASP A 909 -11.76 -6.06 -0.68
N LYS A 910 -11.18 -5.70 0.48
CA LYS A 910 -11.15 -6.56 1.68
C LYS A 910 -12.56 -6.92 2.15
N ALA A 911 -13.51 -5.99 2.13
CA ALA A 911 -14.90 -6.26 2.49
C ALA A 911 -15.59 -7.20 1.47
N ALA A 912 -15.32 -7.04 0.17
CA ALA A 912 -15.81 -7.94 -0.87
C ALA A 912 -15.27 -9.37 -0.68
N VAL A 913 -13.95 -9.53 -0.52
CA VAL A 913 -13.30 -10.84 -0.30
C VAL A 913 -13.79 -11.52 0.99
N LEU A 914 -14.13 -10.76 2.04
CA LEU A 914 -14.75 -11.31 3.25
C LEU A 914 -16.18 -11.83 3.02
N ASN A 915 -16.97 -11.16 2.19
CA ASN A 915 -18.31 -11.62 1.79
C ASN A 915 -18.24 -12.88 0.90
N ASP A 916 -17.29 -12.92 -0.04
CA ASP A 916 -17.03 -14.10 -0.87
C ASP A 916 -16.58 -15.29 -0.03
N LEU A 917 -15.66 -15.07 0.93
CA LEU A 917 -15.22 -16.09 1.88
C LEU A 917 -16.39 -16.61 2.75
N SER A 918 -17.32 -15.75 3.15
CA SER A 918 -18.54 -16.16 3.85
C SER A 918 -19.45 -17.02 2.96
N SER A 919 -19.59 -16.63 1.69
CA SER A 919 -20.40 -17.34 0.69
C SER A 919 -19.81 -18.73 0.36
N VAL A 920 -18.48 -18.82 0.24
CA VAL A 920 -17.77 -20.11 0.07
C VAL A 920 -17.94 -20.99 1.32
N ARG A 921 -17.83 -20.44 2.53
CA ARG A 921 -18.07 -21.21 3.78
C ARG A 921 -19.49 -21.76 3.85
N GLU A 922 -20.50 -20.97 3.45
CA GLU A 922 -21.87 -21.47 3.32
C GLU A 922 -22.02 -22.58 2.28
N LEU A 923 -21.32 -22.49 1.15
CA LEU A 923 -21.32 -23.54 0.12
C LEU A 923 -20.63 -24.82 0.60
N CYS A 924 -19.51 -24.72 1.34
CA CYS A 924 -18.88 -25.88 2.00
C CYS A 924 -19.86 -26.58 2.95
N ILE A 925 -20.55 -25.83 3.83
CA ILE A 925 -21.54 -26.40 4.76
C ILE A 925 -22.69 -27.11 4.01
N LYS A 926 -23.13 -26.55 2.87
CA LYS A 926 -24.16 -27.16 2.00
C LYS A 926 -23.63 -28.40 1.25
N LEU A 927 -22.36 -28.42 0.87
CA LEU A 927 -21.70 -29.58 0.25
C LEU A 927 -21.45 -30.71 1.24
N ASP A 928 -20.95 -30.42 2.45
CA ASP A 928 -20.73 -31.44 3.49
C ASP A 928 -22.06 -32.06 3.96
N SER A 929 -23.08 -31.25 4.21
CA SER A 929 -24.41 -31.79 4.55
C SER A 929 -25.06 -32.57 3.40
N GLY A 930 -24.84 -32.16 2.13
CA GLY A 930 -25.22 -32.94 0.96
C GLY A 930 -24.49 -34.29 0.87
N LYS A 931 -23.17 -34.27 1.09
CA LYS A 931 -22.30 -35.46 1.14
C LYS A 931 -22.69 -36.42 2.25
N ASP A 932 -23.04 -35.94 3.44
CA ASP A 932 -23.53 -36.78 4.54
C ASP A 932 -24.84 -37.48 4.18
N VAL A 933 -25.79 -36.75 3.55
CA VAL A 933 -27.04 -37.34 3.05
C VAL A 933 -26.79 -38.39 1.97
N MET A 934 -25.93 -38.09 0.99
CA MET A 934 -25.56 -39.05 -0.07
C MET A 934 -24.83 -40.28 0.51
N THR A 935 -24.00 -40.10 1.54
CA THR A 935 -23.30 -41.20 2.24
C THR A 935 -24.30 -42.09 3.00
N GLN A 936 -25.31 -41.50 3.65
CA GLN A 936 -26.40 -42.26 4.29
C GLN A 936 -27.23 -43.04 3.25
N GLN A 937 -27.53 -42.45 2.09
CA GLN A 937 -28.23 -43.14 1.00
C GLN A 937 -27.39 -44.29 0.42
N LEU A 938 -26.09 -44.06 0.18
CA LEU A 938 -25.16 -45.09 -0.30
C LEU A 938 -25.06 -46.26 0.69
N ASN A 939 -24.92 -45.98 1.99
CA ASN A 939 -24.91 -47.01 3.03
C ASN A 939 -26.24 -47.80 3.07
N SER A 940 -27.39 -47.14 2.91
CA SER A 940 -28.69 -47.81 2.81
C SER A 940 -28.77 -48.72 1.59
N LYS A 941 -28.24 -48.29 0.43
CA LYS A 941 -28.23 -49.10 -0.80
C LYS A 941 -27.21 -50.24 -0.78
N SER A 942 -26.06 -50.06 -0.13
CA SER A 942 -25.13 -51.16 0.17
C SER A 942 -25.81 -52.25 1.01
N LEU A 943 -26.56 -51.84 2.03
CA LEU A 943 -27.23 -52.77 2.95
C LEU A 943 -28.50 -53.41 2.35
N GLU A 944 -29.15 -52.77 1.37
CA GLU A 944 -30.14 -53.42 0.50
C GLU A 944 -29.48 -54.45 -0.45
N LEU A 945 -28.32 -54.12 -1.02
CA LEU A 945 -27.60 -54.99 -1.95
C LEU A 945 -27.02 -56.23 -1.27
N GLU A 946 -26.46 -56.10 -0.06
CA GLU A 946 -26.04 -57.24 0.78
C GLU A 946 -27.19 -58.22 1.04
N ARG A 947 -28.39 -57.71 1.36
CA ARG A 947 -29.59 -58.55 1.55
C ARG A 947 -29.97 -59.28 0.26
N ALA A 948 -29.97 -58.59 -0.88
CA ALA A 948 -30.26 -59.18 -2.18
C ALA A 948 -29.22 -60.25 -2.61
N VAL A 949 -27.95 -60.07 -2.24
CA VAL A 949 -26.89 -61.07 -2.45
C VAL A 949 -27.12 -62.32 -1.60
N VAL A 950 -27.48 -62.16 -0.32
CA VAL A 950 -27.82 -63.28 0.57
C VAL A 950 -29.06 -64.03 0.07
N GLU A 951 -30.10 -63.34 -0.38
CA GLU A 951 -31.27 -63.97 -1.02
C GLU A 951 -30.88 -64.73 -2.31
N LEU A 952 -29.98 -64.17 -3.13
CA LEU A 952 -29.48 -64.83 -4.33
C LEU A 952 -28.67 -66.10 -4.01
N GLU A 953 -27.85 -66.10 -2.96
CA GLU A 953 -27.13 -67.30 -2.50
C GLU A 953 -28.06 -68.37 -1.94
N ASN A 954 -29.09 -67.98 -1.17
CA ASN A 954 -30.12 -68.90 -0.71
C ASN A 954 -30.81 -69.60 -1.90
N VAL A 955 -31.27 -68.83 -2.90
CA VAL A 955 -31.92 -69.37 -4.12
C VAL A 955 -30.96 -70.21 -4.97
N LYS A 956 -29.67 -69.85 -5.04
CA LYS A 956 -28.64 -70.71 -5.68
C LYS A 956 -28.48 -72.05 -4.95
N SER A 957 -28.45 -72.05 -3.62
CA SER A 957 -28.32 -73.27 -2.81
C SER A 957 -29.52 -74.20 -2.97
N GLU A 958 -30.74 -73.64 -3.03
CA GLU A 958 -31.98 -74.36 -3.32
C GLU A 958 -31.98 -74.93 -4.75
N SER A 959 -31.57 -74.13 -5.74
CA SER A 959 -31.39 -74.59 -7.13
C SER A 959 -30.38 -75.74 -7.25
N GLU A 960 -29.28 -75.71 -6.49
CA GLU A 960 -28.34 -76.83 -6.42
C GLU A 960 -28.94 -78.07 -5.78
N LEU A 961 -29.73 -77.93 -4.71
CA LEU A 961 -30.36 -79.04 -4.02
C LEU A 961 -31.43 -79.71 -4.91
N LEU A 962 -32.23 -78.91 -5.62
CA LEU A 962 -33.17 -79.37 -6.65
C LEU A 962 -32.44 -80.04 -7.84
N LYS A 963 -31.30 -79.50 -8.31
CA LYS A 963 -30.47 -80.15 -9.33
C LYS A 963 -29.92 -81.50 -8.86
N LYS A 964 -29.50 -81.60 -7.60
CA LYS A 964 -29.04 -82.86 -6.97
C LYS A 964 -30.18 -83.88 -6.93
N GLN A 965 -31.37 -83.50 -6.47
CA GLN A 965 -32.58 -84.34 -6.52
C GLN A 965 -32.95 -84.80 -7.95
N LEU A 966 -32.95 -83.88 -8.93
CA LEU A 966 -33.21 -84.21 -10.32
C LEU A 966 -32.16 -85.18 -10.89
N SER A 967 -30.89 -85.07 -10.47
CA SER A 967 -29.83 -85.99 -10.87
C SER A 967 -29.95 -87.39 -10.26
N SER A 968 -30.48 -87.51 -9.04
CA SER A 968 -30.84 -88.80 -8.45
C SER A 968 -32.07 -89.40 -9.12
N GLU A 969 -33.10 -88.62 -9.43
CA GLU A 969 -34.28 -89.14 -10.14
C GLU A 969 -33.98 -89.56 -11.58
N ARG A 970 -33.03 -88.90 -12.25
CA ARG A 970 -32.51 -89.40 -13.53
C ARG A 970 -31.76 -90.73 -13.38
N HIS A 971 -31.14 -91.01 -12.24
CA HIS A 971 -30.54 -92.32 -11.95
C HIS A 971 -31.57 -93.38 -11.55
N THR A 972 -32.61 -93.05 -10.76
CA THR A 972 -33.69 -94.00 -10.44
C THR A 972 -34.43 -94.41 -11.72
N ILE A 973 -34.76 -93.44 -12.59
CA ILE A 973 -35.37 -93.69 -13.90
C ILE A 973 -34.45 -94.58 -14.76
N LYS A 974 -33.17 -94.25 -14.92
CA LYS A 974 -32.23 -95.07 -15.72
C LYS A 974 -32.07 -96.50 -15.19
N ASN A 975 -32.10 -96.68 -13.87
CA ASN A 975 -32.08 -98.02 -13.25
C ASN A 975 -33.39 -98.79 -13.54
N LEU A 976 -34.54 -98.12 -13.48
CA LEU A 976 -35.85 -98.70 -13.84
C LEU A 976 -35.95 -99.03 -15.34
N GLU A 977 -35.40 -98.21 -16.22
CA GLU A 977 -35.29 -98.46 -17.66
C GLU A 977 -34.41 -99.69 -17.93
N SER A 978 -33.27 -99.82 -17.25
CA SER A 978 -32.41 -101.00 -17.36
C SER A 978 -33.07 -102.27 -16.81
N LEU A 979 -33.87 -102.16 -15.73
CA LEU A 979 -34.68 -103.26 -15.21
C LEU A 979 -35.79 -103.67 -16.21
N LEU A 980 -36.47 -102.70 -16.83
CA LEU A 980 -37.48 -102.95 -17.86
C LEU A 980 -36.88 -103.58 -19.12
N ALA A 981 -35.71 -103.12 -19.57
CA ALA A 981 -34.99 -103.71 -20.69
C ALA A 981 -34.61 -105.18 -20.39
N THR A 982 -33.91 -105.42 -19.28
CA THR A 982 -33.52 -106.79 -18.89
C THR A 982 -34.70 -107.71 -18.56
N ASN A 983 -35.88 -107.17 -18.24
CA ASN A 983 -37.10 -107.97 -18.13
C ASN A 983 -37.70 -108.31 -19.50
N ARG A 984 -37.78 -107.35 -20.43
CA ARG A 984 -38.20 -107.60 -21.82
C ARG A 984 -37.29 -108.60 -22.53
N ASP A 985 -35.98 -108.52 -22.31
CA ASP A 985 -35.01 -109.48 -22.85
C ASP A 985 -35.27 -110.89 -22.30
N LYS A 986 -35.60 -111.03 -21.00
CA LYS A 986 -35.98 -112.32 -20.40
C LYS A 986 -37.31 -112.83 -20.95
N GLU A 987 -38.32 -111.98 -21.05
CA GLU A 987 -39.62 -112.32 -21.65
C GLU A 987 -39.43 -112.83 -23.08
N PHE A 988 -38.62 -112.15 -23.89
CA PHE A 988 -38.26 -112.58 -25.24
C PHE A 988 -37.54 -113.94 -25.26
N HIS A 989 -36.56 -114.17 -24.38
CA HIS A 989 -35.90 -115.48 -24.27
C HIS A 989 -36.86 -116.58 -23.80
N THR A 990 -37.82 -116.30 -22.91
CA THR A 990 -38.85 -117.27 -22.52
C THR A 990 -39.85 -117.55 -23.64
N HIS A 991 -40.21 -116.55 -24.45
CA HIS A 991 -41.03 -116.77 -25.64
C HIS A 991 -40.30 -117.58 -26.72
N LEU A 992 -39.01 -117.29 -26.96
CA LEU A 992 -38.20 -118.04 -27.91
C LEU A 992 -38.05 -119.51 -27.49
N THR A 993 -37.67 -119.77 -26.24
CA THR A 993 -37.55 -121.14 -25.72
C THR A 993 -38.89 -121.87 -25.60
N SER A 994 -40.01 -121.17 -25.32
CA SER A 994 -41.35 -121.76 -25.44
C SER A 994 -41.65 -122.17 -26.89
N HIS A 995 -41.35 -121.29 -27.86
CA HIS A 995 -41.59 -121.57 -29.27
C HIS A 995 -40.74 -122.76 -29.77
N GLU A 996 -39.46 -122.83 -29.38
CA GLU A 996 -38.62 -124.01 -29.61
C GLU A 996 -39.26 -125.29 -29.06
N LYS A 997 -39.76 -125.27 -27.82
CA LYS A 997 -40.45 -126.41 -27.20
C LYS A 997 -41.76 -126.75 -27.91
N ASP A 998 -42.53 -125.77 -28.37
CA ASP A 998 -43.74 -126.00 -29.18
C ASP A 998 -43.40 -126.64 -30.53
N THR A 999 -42.31 -126.24 -31.20
CA THR A 999 -41.86 -126.92 -32.45
C THR A 999 -41.35 -128.33 -32.20
N GLU A 1000 -40.66 -128.59 -31.08
CA GLU A 1000 -40.25 -129.94 -30.67
C GLU A 1000 -41.47 -130.83 -30.40
N ILE A 1001 -42.48 -130.31 -29.70
CA ILE A 1001 -43.77 -130.96 -29.48
C ILE A 1001 -44.50 -131.22 -30.80
N GLN A 1002 -44.44 -130.30 -31.76
CA GLN A 1002 -45.04 -130.47 -33.09
C GLN A 1002 -44.38 -131.62 -33.88
N LEU A 1003 -43.04 -131.66 -33.90
CA LEU A 1003 -42.27 -132.75 -34.52
C LEU A 1003 -42.52 -134.11 -33.83
N LEU A 1004 -42.76 -134.12 -32.51
CA LEU A 1004 -43.15 -135.33 -31.78
C LEU A 1004 -44.57 -135.79 -32.13
N LYS A 1005 -45.54 -134.88 -32.32
CA LYS A 1005 -46.89 -135.20 -32.82
C LYS A 1005 -46.85 -135.76 -34.25
N GLU A 1006 -46.01 -135.23 -35.13
CA GLU A 1006 -45.83 -135.74 -36.50
C GLU A 1006 -45.21 -137.15 -36.51
N LYS A 1007 -44.22 -137.40 -35.64
CA LYS A 1007 -43.68 -138.76 -35.45
C LYS A 1007 -44.74 -139.73 -34.90
N LEU A 1008 -45.60 -139.26 -33.98
CA LEU A 1008 -46.68 -140.08 -33.42
C LEU A 1008 -47.70 -140.45 -34.50
N THR A 1009 -48.25 -139.48 -35.25
CA THR A 1009 -49.24 -139.76 -36.31
C THR A 1009 -48.65 -140.61 -37.44
N LEU A 1010 -47.37 -140.44 -37.78
CA LEU A 1010 -46.67 -141.35 -38.69
C LEU A 1010 -46.63 -142.78 -38.13
N SER A 1011 -46.36 -142.97 -36.84
CA SER A 1011 -46.37 -144.29 -36.20
C SER A 1011 -47.77 -144.91 -36.16
N GLU A 1012 -48.82 -144.11 -35.90
CA GLU A 1012 -50.22 -144.54 -35.94
C GLU A 1012 -50.65 -144.95 -37.37
N SER A 1013 -50.19 -144.23 -38.40
CA SER A 1013 -50.41 -144.61 -39.79
C SER A 1013 -49.76 -145.96 -40.14
N LYS A 1014 -48.59 -146.25 -39.54
CA LYS A 1014 -47.87 -147.51 -39.72
C LYS A 1014 -48.56 -148.67 -38.98
N VAL A 1015 -49.03 -148.44 -37.75
CA VAL A 1015 -49.82 -149.41 -36.96
C VAL A 1015 -51.17 -149.71 -37.63
N THR A 1016 -51.87 -148.70 -38.14
CA THR A 1016 -53.14 -148.92 -38.88
C THR A 1016 -52.93 -149.63 -40.22
N SER A 1017 -51.80 -149.39 -40.90
CA SER A 1017 -51.39 -150.19 -42.07
C SER A 1017 -51.15 -151.66 -41.72
N GLN A 1018 -50.32 -151.94 -40.70
CA GLN A 1018 -50.07 -153.28 -40.20
C GLN A 1018 -51.34 -153.97 -39.68
N SER A 1019 -52.28 -153.21 -39.09
CA SER A 1019 -53.58 -153.72 -38.68
C SER A 1019 -54.41 -154.19 -39.88
N ARG A 1020 -54.47 -153.42 -40.98
CA ARG A 1020 -55.17 -153.82 -42.22
C ARG A 1020 -54.56 -155.09 -42.82
N GLU A 1021 -53.23 -155.19 -42.83
CA GLU A 1021 -52.50 -156.38 -43.26
C GLU A 1021 -52.83 -157.60 -42.37
N ASN A 1022 -52.89 -157.42 -41.04
CA ASN A 1022 -53.33 -158.44 -40.09
C ASN A 1022 -54.76 -158.91 -40.37
N THR A 1023 -55.69 -158.00 -40.67
CA THR A 1023 -57.08 -158.34 -41.04
C THR A 1023 -57.13 -159.11 -42.36
N MET A 1024 -56.32 -158.76 -43.34
CA MET A 1024 -56.24 -159.48 -44.64
C MET A 1024 -55.67 -160.90 -44.46
N LEU A 1025 -54.65 -161.07 -43.62
CA LEU A 1025 -54.12 -162.38 -43.26
C LEU A 1025 -55.16 -163.23 -42.52
N ARG A 1026 -55.90 -162.65 -41.56
CA ARG A 1026 -57.00 -163.34 -40.86
C ARG A 1026 -58.12 -163.77 -41.82
N ALA A 1027 -58.50 -162.92 -42.76
CA ALA A 1027 -59.48 -163.26 -43.81
C ALA A 1027 -59.02 -164.44 -44.68
N LYS A 1028 -57.71 -164.49 -45.01
CA LYS A 1028 -57.12 -165.59 -45.77
C LYS A 1028 -57.04 -166.90 -44.97
N VAL A 1029 -56.82 -166.82 -43.66
CA VAL A 1029 -56.95 -167.99 -42.75
C VAL A 1029 -58.40 -168.49 -42.70
N THR A 1030 -59.40 -167.61 -42.63
CA THR A 1030 -60.81 -168.05 -42.65
C THR A 1030 -61.23 -168.70 -43.97
N GLN A 1031 -60.66 -168.28 -45.12
CA GLN A 1031 -60.90 -168.97 -46.40
C GLN A 1031 -60.35 -170.39 -46.38
N LEU A 1032 -59.10 -170.57 -45.95
CA LEU A 1032 -58.47 -171.89 -45.83
C LEU A 1032 -59.24 -172.80 -44.84
N GLN A 1033 -59.83 -172.21 -43.79
CA GLN A 1033 -60.69 -172.92 -42.85
C GLN A 1033 -62.00 -173.40 -43.50
N THR A 1034 -62.65 -172.60 -44.36
CA THR A 1034 -63.84 -173.03 -45.11
C THR A 1034 -63.53 -174.09 -46.16
N ASP A 1035 -62.36 -174.03 -46.80
CA ASP A 1035 -61.90 -175.02 -47.77
C ASP A 1035 -61.67 -176.38 -47.07
N TYR A 1036 -61.02 -176.35 -45.90
CA TYR A 1036 -60.81 -177.53 -45.03
C TYR A 1036 -62.12 -178.18 -44.56
N ASP A 1037 -63.09 -177.41 -44.05
CA ASP A 1037 -64.39 -177.97 -43.64
C ASP A 1037 -65.22 -178.48 -44.84
N THR A 1038 -64.93 -178.03 -46.07
CA THR A 1038 -65.57 -178.55 -47.29
C THR A 1038 -65.01 -179.92 -47.69
N LEU A 1039 -63.67 -180.09 -47.68
CA LEU A 1039 -63.01 -181.40 -47.85
C LEU A 1039 -63.46 -182.41 -46.78
N LYS A 1040 -63.59 -181.97 -45.53
CA LYS A 1040 -64.07 -182.79 -44.41
C LYS A 1040 -65.49 -183.32 -44.59
N ARG A 1041 -66.38 -182.56 -45.27
CA ARG A 1041 -67.73 -183.04 -45.64
C ARG A 1041 -67.67 -184.12 -46.70
N GLN A 1042 -66.83 -183.98 -47.73
CA GLN A 1042 -66.68 -184.97 -48.81
C GLN A 1042 -66.19 -186.34 -48.28
N ILE A 1043 -65.22 -186.33 -47.37
CA ILE A 1043 -64.72 -187.54 -46.68
C ILE A 1043 -65.81 -188.19 -45.81
N SER A 1044 -66.73 -187.39 -45.26
CA SER A 1044 -67.85 -187.88 -44.45
C SER A 1044 -68.92 -188.60 -45.29
N THR A 1045 -69.21 -188.10 -46.51
CA THR A 1045 -70.09 -188.79 -47.47
C THR A 1045 -69.51 -190.12 -47.96
N GLU A 1046 -68.22 -190.18 -48.29
CA GLU A 1046 -67.56 -191.44 -48.70
C GLU A 1046 -67.55 -192.52 -47.61
N ARG A 1047 -67.56 -192.14 -46.32
CA ARG A 1047 -67.72 -193.11 -45.22
C ARG A 1047 -69.14 -193.69 -45.17
N TYR A 1048 -70.16 -192.86 -45.35
CA TYR A 1048 -71.56 -193.28 -45.19
C TYR A 1048 -71.97 -194.34 -46.24
N GLU A 1049 -71.51 -194.20 -47.49
CA GLU A 1049 -71.80 -195.17 -48.55
C GLU A 1049 -71.02 -196.48 -48.36
N ARG A 1050 -69.75 -196.42 -47.93
CA ARG A 1050 -68.96 -197.63 -47.58
C ARG A 1050 -69.59 -198.42 -46.43
N GLU A 1051 -70.02 -197.74 -45.36
CA GLU A 1051 -70.59 -198.40 -44.17
C GLU A 1051 -71.90 -199.15 -44.50
N ARG A 1052 -72.69 -198.63 -45.45
CA ARG A 1052 -73.95 -199.26 -45.87
C ARG A 1052 -73.73 -200.55 -46.68
N ALA A 1053 -72.76 -200.56 -47.61
CA ALA A 1053 -72.38 -201.77 -48.35
C ALA A 1053 -71.83 -202.89 -47.42
N ILE A 1054 -71.22 -202.51 -46.29
CA ILE A 1054 -70.68 -203.44 -45.29
C ILE A 1054 -71.77 -204.11 -44.44
N GLN A 1055 -73.01 -203.63 -44.44
CA GLN A 1055 -74.12 -204.30 -43.73
C GLN A 1055 -74.72 -205.49 -44.51
N GLU A 1056 -74.69 -205.45 -45.84
CA GLU A 1056 -75.28 -206.50 -46.68
C GLU A 1056 -74.39 -207.76 -46.76
N MET A 1057 -73.06 -207.58 -46.63
CA MET A 1057 -72.06 -208.64 -46.75
C MET A 1057 -71.82 -209.49 -45.48
N ARG A 1058 -72.54 -209.26 -44.37
CA ARG A 1058 -72.34 -210.03 -43.12
C ARG A 1058 -73.13 -211.36 -43.04
N ARG A 1059 -73.77 -211.79 -44.14
CA ARG A 1059 -74.57 -213.03 -44.16
C ARG A 1059 -73.76 -214.31 -44.41
N LEU A 1060 -72.49 -214.19 -44.82
CA LEU A 1060 -71.52 -215.27 -45.02
C LEU A 1060 -70.15 -214.77 -44.53
N GLY A 1061 -69.52 -215.44 -43.56
CA GLY A 1061 -68.43 -214.84 -42.77
C GLY A 1061 -67.00 -215.33 -43.07
N LEU A 1062 -66.03 -214.43 -42.89
CA LEU A 1062 -64.57 -214.61 -42.59
C LEU A 1062 -64.00 -213.23 -42.10
N PRO A 1063 -62.76 -213.12 -41.54
CA PRO A 1063 -62.43 -212.10 -40.51
C PRO A 1063 -61.65 -210.81 -40.94
N THR A 1064 -61.40 -209.93 -39.95
CA THR A 1064 -60.82 -208.55 -39.97
C THR A 1064 -59.30 -208.45 -39.69
N PRO A 1065 -58.61 -207.30 -39.96
CA PRO A 1065 -57.91 -206.51 -38.89
C PRO A 1065 -57.70 -204.95 -39.11
N PRO A 1066 -57.10 -204.16 -38.14
CA PRO A 1066 -57.06 -202.65 -38.10
C PRO A 1066 -55.68 -201.94 -37.70
N LEU A 1067 -55.68 -200.65 -37.23
CA LEU A 1067 -54.61 -199.77 -36.56
C LEU A 1067 -53.77 -198.76 -37.44
N SER A 1068 -52.96 -197.75 -36.99
CA SER A 1068 -52.92 -196.69 -35.88
C SER A 1068 -51.69 -195.68 -36.02
N SER A 1069 -51.57 -194.51 -35.29
CA SER A 1069 -50.32 -193.68 -34.99
C SER A 1069 -50.53 -192.18 -34.49
N THR A 1070 -49.47 -191.38 -34.12
CA THR A 1070 -49.52 -189.95 -33.58
C THR A 1070 -48.16 -189.13 -33.54
N LEU A 1071 -48.12 -187.86 -33.03
CA LEU A 1071 -46.98 -186.91 -32.64
C LEU A 1071 -46.60 -185.75 -33.64
N LYS A 1072 -45.79 -184.66 -33.40
CA LYS A 1072 -44.85 -184.13 -32.33
C LYS A 1072 -44.59 -182.56 -32.38
N SER A 1073 -43.66 -181.96 -31.57
CA SER A 1073 -43.21 -180.50 -31.48
C SER A 1073 -41.81 -180.37 -30.75
N PRO A 1074 -41.20 -179.24 -30.22
CA PRO A 1074 -41.42 -177.74 -30.16
C PRO A 1074 -40.13 -176.76 -30.17
N LEU A 1075 -40.23 -175.47 -29.71
CA LEU A 1075 -39.29 -174.58 -28.89
C LEU A 1075 -38.38 -173.37 -29.37
N GLN A 1076 -38.49 -172.23 -28.61
CA GLN A 1076 -37.51 -171.22 -28.03
C GLN A 1076 -36.87 -169.97 -28.74
N SER A 1077 -36.71 -168.83 -28.00
CA SER A 1077 -35.96 -167.57 -28.32
C SER A 1077 -35.74 -166.57 -27.13
N PRO A 1078 -34.80 -165.57 -27.14
CA PRO A 1078 -34.50 -164.65 -25.99
C PRO A 1078 -34.13 -163.14 -26.23
N GLU A 1079 -34.15 -162.31 -25.15
CA GLU A 1079 -33.27 -161.14 -24.72
C GLU A 1079 -33.00 -159.84 -25.59
N HIS A 1080 -32.43 -158.68 -25.14
CA HIS A 1080 -32.45 -157.85 -23.88
C HIS A 1080 -31.68 -156.45 -24.03
N ILE A 1081 -31.51 -155.65 -22.94
CA ILE A 1081 -30.72 -154.37 -22.68
C ILE A 1081 -31.41 -152.97 -22.87
N ASN A 1082 -31.11 -152.04 -21.94
CA ASN A 1082 -31.66 -150.67 -21.77
C ASN A 1082 -30.79 -149.55 -22.39
N VAL A 1083 -31.41 -148.40 -22.68
CA VAL A 1083 -31.24 -147.12 -21.92
C VAL A 1083 -32.62 -146.51 -21.70
#